data_AF-A0A1D5QGP1-F1
#
_entry.id   AF-A0A1D5QGP1-F1
#
_cell.length_a   1.000
_cell.length_b   1.000
_cell.length_c   1.000
_cell.angle_alpha   90.00
_cell.angle_beta   90.00
_cell.angle_gamma   90.00
#
_symmetry.space_group_name_H-M   'P 1'
#
loop_
_entity.id
_entity.type
_entity.pdbx_description
1 polymer ?
#
loop_
_entity_poly.entity_id
_entity_poly.type
_entity_poly.pdbx_seq_one_letter_code
_entity_poly.pdbx_strand_id
1 'polypeptide(L)'
;MNFSLFLFQRVIFNIVNFSKTKSLYRDGMAPMVKSTSRPKWQRLPPKNVYYYRCPDHRKNYVMSFAFCFDREEDIYQFAYCYPYTYTRFQHYLDSLQKRNMDYFFREQLGQSVQQRQLDLLTITSPEDKSDLENSVMQKKIKIPKLSLNHVEEDGEVKDYGEEDLQLRHIKRPEGRKPSEVAHKSIEAVVARLEKQNGLSLGHSTCPEEVFVEASPGTEDMDSLEDAVVPRALYEELLRNYQQQQEEMRHLQQELERTRRQLVQQAKKLKEYGALVSEMKELRDLNRRLQDVLLLRLGSGPAIDLEKVKSECLEPEPELRSTFSEEANTSSYYPAPAPVMDKYILDNGKVHLGSGIWVDEEKWHQLQVTQGDSKYTKNLAVMIWGTDVLKNRSVTGVATKKKKDAVPKPPLSPHKLSIVRDNLREGAEQKVVFITGRVHPGETPSSFVCQGIIDFLVSQHPIARVLREYLVFKIAPMLNPDGVYLGNYRCSLMGFDLNRHWLDPSPWVHPTLHGVKQLIVQMYNDPKTSLEFYIDIHAHSTMMNGFMYGNIFEDEERFQRQAIFPKLLCQNAEDFSYSSTSFNRDAVKAGTGRRFLGGLLDHTSYCYTLEVSFYSYIISGTTAAVPYTEEAYMKLGRNVARTFLDYYRLNPMVEKVAIPMPRLRLDAEPETSGEARRAGDTTNLAYKRCSTEDLINITVQ
;
A
#
# COMPACT_ATOMS: atom_id res chain seq x y z
N MET A 1 15.50 -17.03 19.44
CA MET A 1 15.99 -17.53 20.75
C MET A 1 15.96 -19.03 20.66
N ASN A 2 17.06 -19.70 21.02
CA ASN A 2 17.13 -21.16 21.09
C ASN A 2 17.18 -21.53 22.58
N PHE A 3 16.38 -22.50 23.00
CA PHE A 3 16.33 -23.01 24.36
C PHE A 3 16.51 -24.52 24.32
N SER A 4 17.31 -25.08 25.22
CA SER A 4 17.38 -26.52 25.49
C SER A 4 16.44 -26.82 26.67
N LEU A 5 15.59 -27.83 26.53
CA LEU A 5 14.51 -28.16 27.47
C LEU A 5 14.34 -29.68 27.50
N PHE A 6 13.99 -30.23 28.67
CA PHE A 6 13.87 -31.67 28.87
C PHE A 6 12.49 -32.21 28.44
N LEU A 7 12.43 -33.50 28.10
CA LEU A 7 11.18 -34.19 27.75
C LEU A 7 10.11 -34.08 28.85
N PHE A 8 8.85 -33.91 28.46
CA PHE A 8 7.70 -33.69 29.36
C PHE A 8 7.73 -32.42 30.23
N GLN A 9 8.72 -31.54 30.07
CA GLN A 9 8.74 -30.27 30.78
C GLN A 9 7.59 -29.38 30.30
N ARG A 10 6.69 -29.03 31.23
CA ARG A 10 5.68 -27.98 31.02
C ARG A 10 6.34 -26.62 31.21
N VAL A 11 6.41 -25.84 30.15
CA VAL A 11 6.99 -24.50 30.16
C VAL A 11 5.89 -23.47 29.98
N ILE A 12 5.95 -22.39 30.76
CA ILE A 12 5.09 -21.22 30.58
C ILE A 12 5.93 -20.13 29.92
N PHE A 13 5.57 -19.78 28.69
CA PHE A 13 6.16 -18.65 27.98
C PHE A 13 5.41 -17.39 28.36
N ASN A 14 6.12 -16.36 28.85
CA ASN A 14 5.55 -15.06 29.23
C ASN A 14 6.00 -14.00 28.22
N ILE A 15 5.09 -13.55 27.35
CA ILE A 15 5.35 -12.47 26.39
C ILE A 15 4.82 -11.16 26.97
N VAL A 16 5.75 -10.31 27.41
CA VAL A 16 5.47 -9.03 28.10
C VAL A 16 5.28 -7.87 27.12
N ASN A 17 5.00 -6.67 27.65
CA ASN A 17 4.89 -5.41 26.90
C ASN A 17 3.74 -5.33 25.88
N PHE A 18 2.67 -6.11 26.07
CA PHE A 18 1.42 -5.83 25.37
C PHE A 18 0.75 -4.57 25.95
N SER A 19 0.32 -3.67 25.07
CA SER A 19 -0.27 -2.37 25.47
C SER A 19 -1.79 -2.29 25.31
N LYS A 20 -2.43 -3.20 24.57
CA LYS A 20 -3.86 -3.09 24.19
C LYS A 20 -4.79 -3.74 25.23
N THR A 21 -5.51 -2.92 25.98
CA THR A 21 -6.56 -3.36 26.93
C THR A 21 -7.62 -4.27 26.30
N LYS A 22 -8.11 -3.92 25.10
CA LYS A 22 -9.03 -4.74 24.30
C LYS A 22 -8.19 -5.51 23.30
N SER A 23 -7.85 -6.77 23.58
CA SER A 23 -7.07 -7.63 22.68
C SER A 23 -7.80 -8.94 22.48
N LEU A 24 -7.82 -9.46 21.26
CA LEU A 24 -8.49 -10.71 20.90
C LEU A 24 -8.00 -11.94 21.70
N TYR A 25 -6.87 -11.84 22.41
CA TYR A 25 -6.45 -12.87 23.38
C TYR A 25 -7.40 -13.01 24.58
N ARG A 26 -8.23 -12.00 24.86
CA ARG A 26 -9.35 -12.11 25.82
C ARG A 26 -10.52 -12.91 25.26
N ASP A 27 -10.64 -12.94 23.93
CA ASP A 27 -11.75 -13.53 23.19
C ASP A 27 -11.37 -14.89 22.57
N GLY A 28 -10.30 -15.52 23.07
CA GLY A 28 -9.84 -16.86 22.67
C GLY A 28 -8.73 -16.90 21.61
N MET A 29 -8.19 -15.77 21.17
CA MET A 29 -7.00 -15.78 20.30
C MET A 29 -5.85 -16.52 20.99
N ALA A 30 -5.17 -17.37 20.22
CA ALA A 30 -4.05 -18.16 20.68
C ALA A 30 -2.92 -18.16 19.63
N PRO A 31 -1.63 -18.25 20.05
CA PRO A 31 -0.50 -18.34 19.14
C PRO A 31 -0.54 -19.59 18.27
N MET A 32 0.23 -19.56 17.19
CA MET A 32 0.47 -20.71 16.32
C MET A 32 1.73 -21.46 16.77
N VAL A 33 1.73 -22.79 16.63
CA VAL A 33 2.88 -23.67 16.82
C VAL A 33 3.07 -24.59 15.62
N LYS A 34 4.32 -24.94 15.32
CA LYS A 34 4.69 -26.10 14.49
C LYS A 34 5.97 -26.72 15.04
N SER A 35 6.30 -27.93 14.61
CA SER A 35 7.58 -28.59 14.93
C SER A 35 8.18 -29.28 13.71
N THR A 36 9.41 -29.81 13.81
CA THR A 36 10.06 -30.56 12.72
C THR A 36 9.17 -31.70 12.21
N SER A 37 8.64 -32.53 13.12
CA SER A 37 7.74 -33.64 12.77
C SER A 37 6.28 -33.24 12.51
N ARG A 38 5.87 -32.02 12.89
CA ARG A 38 4.55 -31.45 12.60
C ARG A 38 4.70 -30.11 11.86
N PRO A 39 4.99 -30.13 10.54
CA PRO A 39 5.39 -28.95 9.79
C PRO A 39 4.24 -27.97 9.48
N LYS A 40 2.97 -28.37 9.69
CA LYS A 40 1.80 -27.50 9.51
C LYS A 40 1.56 -26.64 10.75
N TRP A 41 1.32 -25.34 10.56
CA TRP A 41 0.96 -24.43 11.65
C TRP A 41 -0.40 -24.78 12.24
N GLN A 42 -0.42 -25.05 13.55
CA GLN A 42 -1.62 -25.34 14.33
C GLN A 42 -1.78 -24.31 15.44
N ARG A 43 -3.02 -23.95 15.76
CA ARG A 43 -3.31 -22.98 16.82
C ARG A 43 -3.23 -23.68 18.18
N LEU A 44 -2.58 -23.06 19.15
CA LEU A 44 -2.56 -23.56 20.52
C LEU A 44 -3.99 -23.59 21.12
N PRO A 45 -4.32 -24.55 22.00
CA PRO A 45 -5.61 -24.57 22.68
C PRO A 45 -5.81 -23.27 23.49
N PRO A 46 -6.91 -22.51 23.29
CA PRO A 46 -7.12 -21.23 23.99
C PRO A 46 -7.10 -21.36 25.52
N LYS A 47 -7.54 -22.51 26.06
CA LYS A 47 -7.48 -22.84 27.49
C LYS A 47 -6.07 -22.86 28.10
N ASN A 48 -5.02 -22.92 27.28
CA ASN A 48 -3.62 -22.87 27.70
C ASN A 48 -3.03 -21.46 27.57
N VAL A 49 -3.80 -20.46 27.15
CA VAL A 49 -3.36 -19.08 26.87
C VAL A 49 -4.06 -18.12 27.83
N TYR A 50 -3.30 -17.20 28.40
CA TYR A 50 -3.75 -16.26 29.42
C TYR A 50 -3.34 -14.84 29.04
N TYR A 51 -4.25 -13.88 29.19
CA TYR A 51 -3.98 -12.48 28.88
C TYR A 51 -4.42 -11.57 30.03
N TYR A 52 -3.44 -11.15 30.83
CA TYR A 52 -3.67 -10.46 32.09
C TYR A 52 -2.77 -9.24 32.25
N ARG A 53 -3.16 -8.34 33.14
CA ARG A 53 -2.39 -7.13 33.45
C ARG A 53 -1.41 -7.48 34.58
N CYS A 54 -0.11 -7.33 34.35
CA CYS A 54 0.91 -7.62 35.35
C CYS A 54 1.41 -6.32 36.01
N PRO A 55 1.28 -6.15 37.34
CA PRO A 55 1.81 -4.98 38.04
C PRO A 55 3.32 -4.78 37.80
N ASP A 56 4.09 -5.87 37.88
CA ASP A 56 5.55 -5.88 37.87
C ASP A 56 6.13 -5.46 36.50
N HIS A 57 5.39 -5.72 35.42
CA HIS A 57 5.73 -5.24 34.07
C HIS A 57 5.12 -3.87 33.77
N ARG A 58 5.33 -2.89 34.67
CA ARG A 58 4.85 -1.49 34.54
C ARG A 58 3.33 -1.38 34.30
N LYS A 59 2.54 -2.32 34.83
CA LYS A 59 1.09 -2.45 34.57
C LYS A 59 0.72 -2.68 33.09
N ASN A 60 1.65 -3.14 32.25
CA ASN A 60 1.39 -3.64 30.90
C ASN A 60 0.62 -4.98 30.94
N TYR A 61 0.10 -5.40 29.79
CA TYR A 61 -0.41 -6.74 29.60
C TYR A 61 0.71 -7.74 29.31
N VAL A 62 0.50 -8.95 29.78
CA VAL A 62 1.31 -10.14 29.49
C VAL A 62 0.41 -11.15 28.80
N MET A 63 0.90 -11.71 27.69
CA MET A 63 0.32 -12.87 27.05
C MET A 63 1.18 -14.08 27.44
N SER A 64 0.62 -14.96 28.26
CA SER A 64 1.30 -16.17 28.72
C SER A 64 0.68 -17.40 28.09
N PHE A 65 1.49 -18.39 27.71
CA PHE A 65 0.95 -19.67 27.26
C PHE A 65 1.74 -20.86 27.81
N ALA A 66 1.00 -21.88 28.24
CA ALA A 66 1.56 -23.15 28.70
C ALA A 66 1.73 -24.11 27.53
N PHE A 67 2.95 -24.62 27.35
CA PHE A 67 3.30 -25.61 26.34
C PHE A 67 3.99 -26.81 26.98
N CYS A 68 3.74 -28.01 26.44
CA CYS A 68 4.36 -29.24 26.89
C CYS A 68 5.16 -29.81 25.72
N PHE A 69 6.47 -29.93 25.90
CA PHE A 69 7.35 -30.53 24.90
C PHE A 69 7.21 -32.06 24.95
N ASP A 70 6.79 -32.65 23.82
CA ASP A 70 6.45 -34.07 23.70
C ASP A 70 7.48 -34.87 22.88
N ARG A 71 8.47 -34.20 22.27
CA ARG A 71 9.58 -34.80 21.49
C ARG A 71 10.84 -33.94 21.65
N GLU A 72 11.97 -34.55 22.03
CA GLU A 72 13.24 -33.83 22.24
C GLU A 72 13.89 -33.39 20.93
N GLU A 73 13.86 -34.27 19.92
CA GLU A 73 14.45 -34.06 18.58
C GLU A 73 13.67 -33.05 17.71
N ASP A 74 12.49 -32.59 18.16
CA ASP A 74 11.67 -31.64 17.43
C ASP A 74 12.11 -30.19 17.73
N ILE A 75 12.41 -29.42 16.68
CA ILE A 75 12.56 -27.96 16.80
C ILE A 75 11.16 -27.34 16.73
N TYR A 76 10.69 -26.80 17.85
CA TYR A 76 9.41 -26.11 17.93
C TYR A 76 9.54 -24.64 17.54
N GLN A 77 8.58 -24.16 16.75
CA GLN A 77 8.50 -22.77 16.33
C GLN A 77 7.12 -22.22 16.69
N PHE A 78 7.11 -21.03 17.27
CA PHE A 78 5.89 -20.32 17.66
C PHE A 78 5.74 -19.04 16.83
N ALA A 79 4.50 -18.65 16.52
CA ALA A 79 4.20 -17.41 15.82
C ALA A 79 2.95 -16.72 16.41
N TYR A 80 2.92 -15.40 16.35
CA TYR A 80 1.80 -14.57 16.85
C TYR A 80 0.46 -14.94 16.20
N CYS A 81 0.51 -15.18 14.88
CA CYS A 81 -0.56 -15.67 14.02
C CYS A 81 0.10 -16.42 12.85
N TYR A 82 -0.64 -16.84 11.81
CA TYR A 82 -0.07 -17.52 10.64
C TYR A 82 1.04 -16.67 10.00
N PRO A 83 2.29 -17.15 9.92
CA PRO A 83 3.39 -16.34 9.41
C PRO A 83 3.39 -16.28 7.88
N TYR A 84 3.65 -15.08 7.38
CA TYR A 84 3.82 -14.80 5.95
C TYR A 84 5.09 -13.95 5.79
N THR A 85 6.20 -14.62 5.43
CA THR A 85 7.54 -14.03 5.33
C THR A 85 7.79 -13.41 3.95
N TYR A 86 8.79 -12.54 3.85
CA TYR A 86 9.23 -11.98 2.57
C TYR A 86 9.67 -13.09 1.59
N THR A 87 10.44 -14.09 2.05
CA THR A 87 10.87 -15.22 1.21
C THR A 87 9.71 -16.08 0.71
N ARG A 88 8.69 -16.36 1.54
CA ARG A 88 7.45 -17.03 1.10
C ARG A 88 6.78 -16.22 -0.02
N PHE A 89 6.74 -14.90 0.14
CA PHE A 89 6.12 -14.01 -0.83
C PHE A 89 6.85 -13.97 -2.17
N GLN A 90 8.18 -13.84 -2.14
CA GLN A 90 9.01 -13.84 -3.35
C GLN A 90 8.84 -15.16 -4.14
N HIS A 91 8.95 -16.32 -3.47
CA HIS A 91 8.72 -17.61 -4.13
C HIS A 91 7.31 -17.77 -4.72
N TYR A 92 6.28 -17.21 -4.07
CA TYR A 92 4.93 -17.19 -4.62
C TYR A 92 4.88 -16.36 -5.91
N LEU A 93 5.44 -15.15 -5.93
CA LEU A 93 5.51 -14.32 -7.14
C LEU A 93 6.35 -14.93 -8.25
N ASP A 94 7.48 -15.56 -7.92
CA ASP A 94 8.31 -16.31 -8.87
C ASP A 94 7.50 -17.45 -9.51
N SER A 95 6.66 -18.14 -8.72
CA SER A 95 5.78 -19.21 -9.24
C SER A 95 4.70 -18.69 -10.18
N LEU A 96 4.18 -17.47 -9.96
CA LEU A 96 3.24 -16.82 -10.88
C LEU A 96 3.92 -16.38 -12.18
N GLN A 97 5.10 -15.76 -12.09
CA GLN A 97 5.83 -15.31 -13.27
C GLN A 97 6.28 -16.48 -14.16
N LYS A 98 6.66 -17.62 -13.56
CA LYS A 98 6.96 -18.86 -14.28
C LYS A 98 5.78 -19.45 -15.07
N ARG A 99 4.53 -19.05 -14.78
CA ARG A 99 3.36 -19.45 -15.57
C ARG A 99 3.24 -18.68 -16.91
N ASN A 100 4.05 -17.64 -17.12
CA ASN A 100 4.14 -16.84 -18.35
C ASN A 100 2.76 -16.42 -18.92
N MET A 101 1.94 -15.81 -18.06
CA MET A 101 0.60 -15.36 -18.42
C MET A 101 0.66 -13.97 -19.05
N ASP A 102 0.03 -13.81 -20.21
CA ASP A 102 -0.06 -12.57 -20.99
C ASP A 102 -0.86 -11.45 -20.32
N TYR A 103 -1.55 -11.74 -19.22
CA TYR A 103 -2.34 -10.79 -18.43
C TYR A 103 -1.79 -10.56 -17.01
N PHE A 104 -0.56 -11.03 -16.71
CA PHE A 104 0.11 -10.83 -15.43
C PHE A 104 1.52 -10.29 -15.64
N PHE A 105 1.79 -9.11 -15.08
CA PHE A 105 3.10 -8.47 -15.17
C PHE A 105 3.60 -8.15 -13.77
N ARG A 106 4.86 -8.49 -13.52
CA ARG A 106 5.56 -8.19 -12.28
C ARG A 106 6.71 -7.25 -12.60
N GLU A 107 6.69 -6.10 -11.96
CA GLU A 107 7.63 -5.00 -12.16
C GLU A 107 8.28 -4.65 -10.82
N GLN A 108 9.55 -4.22 -10.85
CA GLN A 108 10.20 -3.70 -9.66
C GLN A 108 10.01 -2.17 -9.62
N LEU A 109 9.06 -1.69 -8.81
CA LEU A 109 8.78 -0.26 -8.67
C LEU A 109 9.89 0.49 -7.92
N GLY A 110 10.66 -0.22 -7.09
CA GLY A 110 11.79 0.36 -6.38
C GLY A 110 12.48 -0.63 -5.45
N GLN A 111 13.19 -0.08 -4.46
CA GLN A 111 13.90 -0.83 -3.45
C GLN A 111 13.64 -0.26 -2.06
N SER A 112 13.76 -1.11 -1.05
CA SER A 112 13.80 -0.71 0.35
C SER A 112 15.18 -0.16 0.76
N VAL A 113 15.32 0.26 2.02
CA VAL A 113 16.59 0.77 2.55
C VAL A 113 17.67 -0.32 2.50
N GLN A 114 17.33 -1.58 2.84
CA GLN A 114 18.21 -2.74 2.65
C GLN A 114 18.10 -3.39 1.26
N GLN A 115 17.77 -2.62 0.22
CA GLN A 115 17.80 -3.04 -1.18
C GLN A 115 16.86 -4.21 -1.57
N ARG A 116 15.88 -4.57 -0.72
CA ARG A 116 14.84 -5.57 -1.05
C ARG A 116 13.88 -4.99 -2.08
N GLN A 117 13.40 -5.85 -2.97
CA GLN A 117 12.52 -5.45 -4.06
C GLN A 117 11.18 -4.96 -3.52
N LEU A 118 10.72 -3.84 -4.08
CA LEU A 118 9.32 -3.43 -4.00
C LEU A 118 8.63 -3.88 -5.28
N ASP A 119 7.92 -4.99 -5.20
CA ASP A 119 7.13 -5.51 -6.31
C ASP A 119 5.89 -4.66 -6.56
N LEU A 120 5.62 -4.39 -7.84
CA LEU A 120 4.34 -3.95 -8.37
C LEU A 120 3.81 -5.03 -9.31
N LEU A 121 2.57 -5.45 -9.11
CA LEU A 121 1.88 -6.38 -9.99
C LEU A 121 0.84 -5.61 -10.81
N THR A 122 0.87 -5.79 -12.11
CA THR A 122 -0.16 -5.29 -13.04
C THR A 122 -0.94 -6.49 -13.58
N ILE A 123 -2.25 -6.54 -13.34
CA ILE A 123 -3.13 -7.63 -13.81
C ILE A 123 -4.27 -7.02 -14.62
N THR A 124 -4.26 -7.25 -15.93
CA THR A 124 -5.19 -6.66 -16.91
C THR A 124 -5.06 -7.36 -18.27
N SER A 125 -5.94 -7.08 -19.22
CA SER A 125 -5.90 -7.62 -20.58
C SER A 125 -4.66 -7.13 -21.35
N PRO A 126 -4.06 -7.93 -22.27
CA PRO A 126 -2.91 -7.49 -23.06
C PRO A 126 -3.17 -6.25 -23.92
N GLU A 127 -4.42 -5.98 -24.30
CA GLU A 127 -4.79 -4.82 -25.13
C GLU A 127 -4.67 -3.48 -24.39
N ASP A 128 -4.89 -3.46 -23.07
CA ASP A 128 -4.82 -2.25 -22.25
C ASP A 128 -3.39 -1.93 -21.81
N LYS A 129 -2.52 -2.95 -21.85
CA LYS A 129 -1.13 -2.83 -21.42
C LYS A 129 -0.31 -1.83 -22.26
N SER A 130 -0.47 -1.83 -23.58
CA SER A 130 0.37 -1.00 -24.47
C SER A 130 0.22 0.49 -24.19
N ASP A 131 -0.99 0.91 -23.81
CA ASP A 131 -1.29 2.33 -23.63
C ASP A 131 -0.71 2.83 -22.28
N LEU A 132 -0.74 1.98 -21.25
CA LEU A 132 -0.18 2.29 -19.94
C LEU A 132 1.35 2.20 -19.90
N GLU A 133 1.96 1.19 -20.53
CA GLU A 133 3.44 1.12 -20.63
C GLU A 133 3.99 2.33 -21.38
N ASN A 134 3.35 2.74 -22.49
CA ASN A 134 3.81 3.92 -23.23
C ASN A 134 3.64 5.25 -22.46
N SER A 135 2.65 5.34 -21.55
CA SER A 135 2.47 6.50 -20.66
C SER A 135 3.49 6.53 -19.52
N VAL A 136 3.65 5.40 -18.82
CA VAL A 136 4.47 5.29 -17.60
C VAL A 136 5.98 5.17 -17.91
N MET A 137 6.37 4.48 -18.99
CA MET A 137 7.81 4.24 -19.29
C MET A 137 8.57 5.46 -19.80
N GLN A 138 7.88 6.52 -20.25
CA GLN A 138 8.55 7.75 -20.72
C GLN A 138 9.21 8.57 -19.60
N LYS A 139 8.91 8.27 -18.33
CA LYS A 139 9.56 8.91 -17.17
C LYS A 139 10.12 7.88 -16.22
N LYS A 140 11.20 7.19 -16.63
CA LYS A 140 12.06 6.40 -15.72
C LYS A 140 12.40 7.24 -14.48
N ILE A 141 11.79 6.90 -13.36
CA ILE A 141 12.10 7.51 -12.06
C ILE A 141 13.53 7.10 -11.70
N LYS A 142 14.50 7.98 -11.98
CA LYS A 142 15.86 7.84 -11.48
C LYS A 142 15.85 8.07 -9.97
N ILE A 143 15.55 7.02 -9.21
CA ILE A 143 16.03 6.92 -7.83
C ILE A 143 17.56 6.99 -7.92
N PRO A 144 18.24 7.92 -7.23
CA PRO A 144 19.69 8.07 -7.37
C PRO A 144 20.43 6.79 -6.96
N LYS A 145 21.05 6.13 -7.94
CA LYS A 145 22.07 5.12 -7.66
C LYS A 145 23.31 5.85 -7.17
N LEU A 146 23.73 5.57 -5.94
CA LEU A 146 25.07 5.93 -5.49
C LEU A 146 26.07 4.99 -6.17
N SER A 147 26.67 5.46 -7.26
CA SER A 147 28.03 5.05 -7.59
C SER A 147 28.96 5.66 -6.54
N LEU A 148 29.78 4.82 -5.91
CA LEU A 148 31.02 5.30 -5.31
C LEU A 148 31.91 5.71 -6.48
N ASN A 149 32.10 7.01 -6.66
CA ASN A 149 33.03 7.53 -7.65
C ASN A 149 34.46 7.23 -7.14
N HIS A 150 35.03 6.11 -7.58
CA HIS A 150 36.48 6.03 -7.71
C HIS A 150 36.89 6.73 -9.01
N VAL A 151 38.00 7.45 -8.90
CA VAL A 151 38.61 8.23 -9.97
C VAL A 151 39.09 7.27 -11.06
N GLU A 152 38.90 7.66 -12.32
CA GLU A 152 39.48 6.96 -13.47
C GLU A 152 41.00 7.19 -13.50
N GLU A 153 41.78 6.12 -13.52
CA GLU A 153 43.13 6.11 -14.09
C GLU A 153 43.19 4.98 -15.14
N ASP A 154 43.88 5.24 -16.25
CA ASP A 154 43.86 4.43 -17.46
C ASP A 154 44.55 3.05 -17.30
N GLY A 155 44.05 2.01 -17.97
CA GLY A 155 44.75 0.71 -18.00
C GLY A 155 44.02 -0.46 -18.68
N GLU A 156 44.22 -0.59 -20.00
CA GLU A 156 44.08 -1.79 -20.86
C GLU A 156 43.00 -2.87 -20.60
N VAL A 157 42.20 -3.11 -21.65
CA VAL A 157 41.30 -4.26 -21.80
C VAL A 157 42.08 -5.57 -22.02
N LYS A 158 41.78 -6.62 -21.25
CA LYS A 158 41.83 -8.01 -21.75
C LYS A 158 40.61 -8.84 -21.33
N ASP A 159 40.12 -9.56 -22.33
CA ASP A 159 39.03 -10.53 -22.31
C ASP A 159 39.39 -11.82 -21.56
N TYR A 160 38.36 -12.58 -21.15
CA TYR A 160 38.22 -14.05 -21.24
C TYR A 160 37.39 -14.67 -20.08
N GLY A 161 36.29 -15.33 -20.47
CA GLY A 161 35.94 -16.66 -19.93
C GLY A 161 34.92 -16.76 -18.79
N GLU A 162 33.70 -17.16 -19.13
CA GLU A 162 32.87 -17.98 -18.23
C GLU A 162 33.47 -19.39 -18.11
N GLU A 163 33.36 -20.05 -16.95
CA GLU A 163 33.06 -21.50 -16.91
C GLU A 163 32.51 -21.94 -15.54
N ASP A 164 31.42 -22.70 -15.58
CA ASP A 164 30.83 -23.43 -14.44
C ASP A 164 31.76 -24.57 -13.97
N LEU A 165 31.75 -24.95 -12.68
CA LEU A 165 31.76 -26.37 -12.27
C LEU A 165 31.51 -26.65 -10.76
N GLN A 166 30.32 -27.22 -10.54
CA GLN A 166 29.88 -28.19 -9.51
C GLN A 166 30.82 -28.62 -8.36
N LEU A 167 30.31 -28.51 -7.12
CA LEU A 167 30.90 -29.09 -5.90
C LEU A 167 30.40 -30.52 -5.61
N ARG A 168 31.33 -31.46 -5.35
CA ARG A 168 31.03 -32.74 -4.65
C ARG A 168 31.97 -32.98 -3.45
N HIS A 169 31.34 -33.45 -2.38
CA HIS A 169 31.90 -33.97 -1.12
C HIS A 169 32.91 -35.13 -1.36
N ILE A 170 33.86 -35.52 -0.48
CA ILE A 170 34.01 -35.35 0.99
C ILE A 170 35.45 -35.70 1.49
N LYS A 171 35.76 -35.36 2.77
CA LYS A 171 36.86 -35.84 3.67
C LYS A 171 38.29 -35.24 3.58
N ARG A 172 38.77 -34.78 4.75
CA ARG A 172 40.16 -34.41 5.11
C ARG A 172 40.93 -35.64 5.68
N PRO A 173 42.26 -35.58 5.83
CA PRO A 173 42.83 -35.05 7.09
C PRO A 173 43.98 -34.02 6.94
N GLU A 174 44.02 -33.16 7.97
CA GLU A 174 45.09 -32.32 8.55
C GLU A 174 46.35 -31.89 7.75
N GLY A 175 46.58 -30.57 7.71
CA GLY A 175 47.89 -29.96 7.38
C GLY A 175 47.85 -28.44 7.13
N ARG A 176 48.33 -27.65 8.12
CA ARG A 176 48.63 -26.19 8.08
C ARG A 176 47.44 -25.19 8.02
N LYS A 177 47.64 -24.05 8.69
CA LYS A 177 46.72 -22.90 8.83
C LYS A 177 47.09 -21.77 7.85
N PRO A 178 46.12 -20.98 7.36
CA PRO A 178 46.30 -19.57 7.01
C PRO A 178 45.56 -18.63 7.99
N SER A 179 45.90 -17.34 7.95
CA SER A 179 45.53 -16.29 8.92
C SER A 179 44.15 -15.66 8.73
N GLU A 180 43.44 -15.39 9.83
CA GLU A 180 42.27 -14.51 9.86
C GLU A 180 42.68 -13.02 9.90
N VAL A 181 42.06 -12.19 9.06
CA VAL A 181 42.11 -10.72 9.17
C VAL A 181 40.87 -10.25 9.92
N ALA A 182 41.05 -9.88 11.19
CA ALA A 182 39.95 -9.41 12.04
C ALA A 182 39.71 -7.90 11.86
N HIS A 183 38.53 -7.53 11.35
CA HIS A 183 38.05 -6.14 11.37
C HIS A 183 37.77 -5.72 12.83
N LYS A 184 38.57 -4.78 13.35
CA LYS A 184 38.43 -4.25 14.72
C LYS A 184 37.28 -3.22 14.76
N SER A 185 36.45 -3.28 15.80
CA SER A 185 35.29 -2.38 15.93
C SER A 185 35.72 -0.93 16.26
N ILE A 186 34.87 0.02 15.84
CA ILE A 186 35.07 1.45 16.04
C ILE A 186 35.14 1.82 17.53
N GLU A 187 34.43 1.09 18.41
CA GLU A 187 34.52 1.25 19.87
C GLU A 187 35.95 1.10 20.42
N ALA A 188 36.75 0.18 19.87
CA ALA A 188 38.14 -0.03 20.31
C ALA A 188 39.08 1.13 19.91
N VAL A 189 38.67 1.97 18.95
CA VAL A 189 39.39 3.18 18.54
C VAL A 189 39.00 4.36 19.44
N VAL A 190 37.70 4.51 19.73
CA VAL A 190 37.17 5.57 20.63
C VAL A 190 37.77 5.44 22.03
N ALA A 191 37.74 4.23 22.62
CA ALA A 191 38.31 3.97 23.95
C ALA A 191 39.84 4.18 24.05
N ARG A 192 40.54 4.28 22.91
CA ARG A 192 41.99 4.56 22.86
C ARG A 192 42.27 6.07 22.85
N LEU A 193 41.45 6.85 22.16
CA LEU A 193 41.56 8.30 22.05
C LEU A 193 41.16 9.01 23.37
N GLU A 194 40.10 8.53 24.03
CA GLU A 194 39.70 9.03 25.35
C GLU A 194 40.77 8.82 26.43
N LYS A 195 41.66 7.83 26.24
CA LYS A 195 42.77 7.54 27.16
C LYS A 195 44.03 8.38 26.93
N GLN A 196 44.09 9.17 25.85
CA GLN A 196 45.25 10.03 25.55
C GLN A 196 45.05 11.52 25.89
N ASN A 197 43.81 12.00 26.04
CA ASN A 197 43.52 13.40 26.39
C ASN A 197 42.93 13.53 27.80
N GLY A 198 43.79 13.47 28.81
CA GLY A 198 43.41 13.60 30.21
C GLY A 198 43.12 15.03 30.65
N LEU A 199 41.84 15.40 30.77
CA LEU A 199 41.36 16.57 31.53
C LEU A 199 40.07 16.26 32.30
N SER A 200 40.20 15.86 33.56
CA SER A 200 39.16 16.14 34.57
C SER A 200 39.80 16.40 35.94
N LEU A 201 39.31 17.41 36.65
CA LEU A 201 39.69 17.65 38.04
C LEU A 201 38.98 16.62 38.93
N GLY A 202 39.73 15.93 39.77
CA GLY A 202 39.24 15.03 40.82
C GLY A 202 40.11 15.15 42.07
N HIS A 203 39.48 15.28 43.24
CA HIS A 203 40.14 15.68 44.49
C HIS A 203 41.00 14.58 45.14
N SER A 204 42.25 14.94 45.48
CA SER A 204 43.03 14.56 46.68
C SER A 204 43.00 13.12 47.28
N THR A 205 44.19 12.48 47.26
CA THR A 205 44.86 11.69 48.35
C THR A 205 44.14 10.46 48.96
N CYS A 206 44.58 9.21 48.75
CA CYS A 206 45.78 8.49 49.31
C CYS A 206 45.54 7.84 50.70
N PRO A 207 46.30 6.79 51.13
CA PRO A 207 47.53 6.19 50.55
C PRO A 207 47.55 4.62 50.46
N GLU A 208 48.77 4.06 50.28
CA GLU A 208 49.21 2.65 50.48
C GLU A 208 49.04 1.66 49.28
N GLU A 209 50.00 0.77 48.92
CA GLU A 209 51.43 0.61 49.28
C GLU A 209 52.26 -0.18 48.19
N VAL A 210 53.53 0.25 47.97
CA VAL A 210 54.80 -0.48 47.66
C VAL A 210 54.95 -1.53 46.52
N PHE A 211 56.19 -1.65 46.00
CA PHE A 211 56.79 -2.56 44.99
C PHE A 211 56.62 -2.14 43.51
N VAL A 212 57.63 -1.69 42.73
CA VAL A 212 59.12 -1.94 42.68
C VAL A 212 59.38 -3.42 42.29
N GLU A 213 60.05 -3.80 41.19
CA GLU A 213 61.13 -3.15 40.42
C GLU A 213 61.25 -3.62 38.94
N ALA A 214 61.82 -2.76 38.10
CA ALA A 214 62.77 -2.99 36.99
C ALA A 214 62.49 -3.85 35.72
N SER A 215 62.87 -3.24 34.58
CA SER A 215 63.21 -3.81 33.26
C SER A 215 64.71 -4.25 33.22
N PRO A 216 65.49 -4.41 32.11
CA PRO A 216 65.26 -4.08 30.68
C PRO A 216 65.82 -5.07 29.61
N GLY A 217 65.68 -4.69 28.33
CA GLY A 217 66.51 -5.15 27.18
C GLY A 217 65.79 -6.04 26.17
N THR A 218 66.03 -5.95 24.85
CA THR A 218 66.83 -4.99 24.03
C THR A 218 66.36 -5.06 22.57
N GLU A 219 66.48 -3.93 21.86
CA GLU A 219 66.81 -3.79 20.41
C GLU A 219 65.98 -4.55 19.33
N ASP A 220 65.28 -3.79 18.48
CA ASP A 220 65.63 -3.64 17.06
C ASP A 220 64.91 -2.44 16.40
N MET A 221 65.65 -1.67 15.58
CA MET A 221 65.10 -0.71 14.59
C MET A 221 64.89 -1.49 13.26
N ASP A 222 64.11 -1.07 12.25
CA ASP A 222 63.87 0.29 11.75
C ASP A 222 62.65 0.30 10.78
N SER A 223 62.38 1.46 10.16
CA SER A 223 61.43 1.74 9.06
C SER A 223 59.95 1.88 9.42
N LEU A 224 59.56 3.12 9.72
CA LEU A 224 58.30 3.70 9.24
C LEU A 224 58.54 5.19 8.94
N GLU A 225 58.40 5.62 7.68
CA GLU A 225 58.55 7.03 7.33
C GLU A 225 57.34 7.83 7.83
N ASP A 226 57.56 8.73 8.80
CA ASP A 226 56.53 9.60 9.35
C ASP A 226 56.06 10.63 8.31
N ALA A 227 54.76 10.65 8.04
CA ALA A 227 54.10 11.76 7.36
C ALA A 227 54.00 12.98 8.29
N VAL A 228 55.11 13.70 8.47
CA VAL A 228 55.19 14.86 9.37
C VAL A 228 54.34 16.02 8.83
N VAL A 229 53.12 16.14 9.36
CA VAL A 229 52.25 17.31 9.12
C VAL A 229 52.95 18.57 9.66
N PRO A 230 53.13 19.64 8.86
CA PRO A 230 53.74 20.88 9.32
C PRO A 230 53.03 21.41 10.56
N ARG A 231 53.79 21.71 11.63
CA ARG A 231 53.25 22.08 12.94
C ARG A 231 52.23 23.23 12.90
N ALA A 232 52.44 24.22 12.03
CA ALA A 232 51.49 25.31 11.82
C ALA A 232 50.11 24.83 11.32
N LEU A 233 50.09 23.86 10.39
CA LEU A 233 48.86 23.27 9.85
C LEU A 233 48.14 22.42 10.90
N TYR A 234 48.89 21.70 11.75
CA TYR A 234 48.33 20.96 12.89
C TYR A 234 47.70 21.91 13.92
N GLU A 235 48.38 23.01 14.26
CA GLU A 235 47.88 24.03 15.19
C GLU A 235 46.68 24.82 14.62
N GLU A 236 46.54 24.91 13.30
CA GLU A 236 45.35 25.47 12.63
C GLU A 236 44.17 24.48 12.63
N LEU A 237 44.40 23.22 12.23
CA LEU A 237 43.41 22.14 12.29
C LEU A 237 42.87 21.93 13.72
N LEU A 238 43.73 21.99 14.73
CA LEU A 238 43.33 21.86 16.14
C LEU A 238 42.42 23.02 16.58
N ARG A 239 42.72 24.27 16.15
CA ARG A 239 41.87 25.44 16.42
C ARG A 239 40.52 25.33 15.71
N ASN A 240 40.49 24.95 14.44
CA ASN A 240 39.26 24.74 13.69
C ASN A 240 38.40 23.62 14.30
N TYR A 241 39.02 22.53 14.76
CA TYR A 241 38.33 21.44 15.43
C TYR A 241 37.74 21.86 16.80
N GLN A 242 38.48 22.64 17.59
CA GLN A 242 37.99 23.20 18.85
C GLN A 242 36.80 24.13 18.64
N GLN A 243 36.88 25.02 17.63
CA GLN A 243 35.77 25.90 17.26
C GLN A 243 34.53 25.11 16.82
N GLN A 244 34.69 24.08 15.97
CA GLN A 244 33.58 23.20 15.59
C GLN A 244 32.97 22.44 16.78
N GLN A 245 33.77 22.03 17.77
CA GLN A 245 33.24 21.44 19.01
C GLN A 245 32.47 22.46 19.87
N GLU A 246 32.80 23.75 19.82
CA GLU A 246 32.03 24.79 20.51
C GLU A 246 30.71 25.11 19.79
N GLU A 247 30.74 25.26 18.47
CA GLU A 247 29.53 25.42 17.64
C GLU A 247 28.56 24.24 17.79
N MET A 248 29.08 23.00 17.77
CA MET A 248 28.27 21.80 17.98
C MET A 248 27.63 21.77 19.37
N ARG A 249 28.36 22.19 20.41
CA ARG A 249 27.82 22.31 21.79
C ARG A 249 26.77 23.42 21.89
N HIS A 250 26.94 24.54 21.18
CA HIS A 250 25.94 25.61 21.12
C HIS A 250 24.64 25.13 20.46
N LEU A 251 24.74 24.52 19.28
CA LEU A 251 23.60 23.96 18.53
C LEU A 251 22.83 22.89 19.34
N GLN A 252 23.54 22.04 20.10
CA GLN A 252 22.88 21.08 21.00
C GLN A 252 22.09 21.77 22.13
N GLN A 253 22.59 22.86 22.69
CA GLN A 253 21.87 23.64 23.70
C GLN A 253 20.64 24.36 23.13
N GLU A 254 20.73 24.92 21.92
CA GLU A 254 19.60 25.55 21.23
C GLU A 254 18.51 24.53 20.83
N LEU A 255 18.91 23.35 20.35
CA LEU A 255 18.00 22.25 20.04
C LEU A 255 17.22 21.82 21.29
N GLU A 256 17.90 21.67 22.43
CA GLU A 256 17.27 21.29 23.70
C GLU A 256 16.38 22.41 24.27
N ARG A 257 16.73 23.69 24.09
CA ARG A 257 15.84 24.83 24.41
C ARG A 257 14.57 24.79 23.56
N THR A 258 14.71 24.65 22.24
CA THR A 258 13.59 24.57 21.29
C THR A 258 12.68 23.37 21.58
N ARG A 259 13.28 22.21 21.92
CA ARG A 259 12.54 21.01 22.32
C ARG A 259 11.69 21.23 23.57
N ARG A 260 12.21 21.94 24.58
CA ARG A 260 11.44 22.29 25.80
C ARG A 260 10.30 23.25 25.50
N GLN A 261 10.50 24.23 24.62
CA GLN A 261 9.44 25.15 24.17
C GLN A 261 8.31 24.39 23.43
N LEU A 262 8.66 23.49 22.51
CA LEU A 262 7.69 22.64 21.81
C LEU A 262 6.89 21.73 22.77
N VAL A 263 7.52 21.16 23.80
CA VAL A 263 6.82 20.38 24.83
C VAL A 263 5.85 21.24 25.64
N GLN A 264 6.22 22.49 25.96
CA GLN A 264 5.30 23.43 26.63
C GLN A 264 4.13 23.85 25.72
N GLN A 265 4.38 24.13 24.43
CA GLN A 265 3.31 24.43 23.46
C GLN A 265 2.37 23.23 23.28
N ALA A 266 2.90 22.00 23.18
CA ALA A 266 2.08 20.78 23.11
C ALA A 266 1.23 20.57 24.37
N LYS A 267 1.73 20.96 25.55
CA LYS A 267 0.94 20.94 26.80
C LYS A 267 -0.21 21.97 26.75
N LYS A 268 0.06 23.22 26.33
CA LYS A 268 -0.97 24.25 26.15
C LYS A 268 -2.04 23.86 25.12
N LEU A 269 -1.64 23.24 24.00
CA LEU A 269 -2.55 22.71 22.99
C LEU A 269 -3.45 21.59 23.53
N LYS A 270 -2.93 20.75 24.44
CA LYS A 270 -3.71 19.71 25.11
C LYS A 270 -4.73 20.29 26.11
N GLU A 271 -4.36 21.38 26.80
CA GLU A 271 -5.27 22.13 27.67
C GLU A 271 -6.38 22.82 26.86
N TYR A 272 -6.04 23.43 25.71
CA TYR A 272 -7.03 23.95 24.75
C TYR A 272 -7.97 22.86 24.22
N GLY A 273 -7.45 21.67 23.92
CA GLY A 273 -8.26 20.53 23.47
C GLY A 273 -9.27 20.07 24.53
N ALA A 274 -8.91 20.11 25.81
CA ALA A 274 -9.85 19.83 26.91
C ALA A 274 -10.94 20.91 27.01
N LEU A 275 -10.55 22.19 26.92
CA LEU A 275 -11.48 23.32 26.94
C LEU A 275 -12.49 23.26 25.78
N VAL A 276 -12.06 22.85 24.59
CA VAL A 276 -12.95 22.65 23.42
C VAL A 276 -13.94 21.49 23.64
N SER A 277 -13.53 20.41 24.30
CA SER A 277 -14.46 19.34 24.70
C SER A 277 -15.50 19.82 25.71
N GLU A 278 -15.09 20.57 26.73
CA GLU A 278 -15.97 21.15 27.74
C GLU A 278 -16.97 22.15 27.12
N MET A 279 -16.51 22.98 26.18
CA MET A 279 -17.36 23.90 25.40
C MET A 279 -18.37 23.15 24.51
N LYS A 280 -18.01 21.96 24.02
CA LYS A 280 -18.95 21.07 23.31
C LYS A 280 -20.00 20.47 24.27
N GLU A 281 -19.60 20.00 25.44
CA GLU A 281 -20.53 19.46 26.45
C GLU A 281 -21.53 20.53 26.92
N LEU A 282 -21.07 21.78 27.10
CA LEU A 282 -21.93 22.93 27.40
C LEU A 282 -22.92 23.25 26.26
N ARG A 283 -22.50 23.14 24.99
CA ARG A 283 -23.41 23.28 23.83
C ARG A 283 -24.45 22.16 23.77
N ASP A 284 -24.03 20.91 23.98
CA ASP A 284 -24.92 19.75 24.01
C ASP A 284 -25.87 19.77 25.24
N LEU A 285 -25.49 20.41 26.34
CA LEU A 285 -26.39 20.71 27.48
C LEU A 285 -27.38 21.83 27.14
N ASN A 286 -26.92 22.92 26.52
CA ASN A 286 -27.77 24.05 26.15
C ASN A 286 -28.86 23.63 25.13
N ARG A 287 -28.52 22.80 24.12
CA ARG A 287 -29.52 22.20 23.21
C ARG A 287 -30.58 21.40 23.99
N ARG A 288 -30.17 20.52 24.91
CA ARG A 288 -31.10 19.72 25.72
C ARG A 288 -32.00 20.58 26.62
N LEU A 289 -31.51 21.71 27.13
CA LEU A 289 -32.34 22.67 27.87
C LEU A 289 -33.36 23.36 26.95
N GLN A 290 -32.97 23.71 25.72
CA GLN A 290 -33.89 24.25 24.71
C GLN A 290 -34.96 23.21 24.32
N ASP A 291 -34.60 21.95 24.12
CA ASP A 291 -35.54 20.85 23.84
C ASP A 291 -36.57 20.68 24.98
N VAL A 292 -36.14 20.77 26.23
CA VAL A 292 -37.02 20.70 27.42
C VAL A 292 -37.91 21.93 27.55
N LEU A 293 -37.43 23.13 27.19
CA LEU A 293 -38.23 24.34 27.14
C LEU A 293 -39.29 24.25 26.02
N LEU A 294 -38.94 23.76 24.83
CA LEU A 294 -39.87 23.51 23.74
C LEU A 294 -40.96 22.50 24.14
N LEU A 295 -40.61 21.41 24.82
CA LEU A 295 -41.58 20.43 25.34
C LEU A 295 -42.53 21.03 26.39
N ARG A 296 -42.06 21.98 27.23
CA ARG A 296 -42.92 22.70 28.19
C ARG A 296 -43.79 23.77 27.54
N LEU A 297 -43.34 24.38 26.44
CA LEU A 297 -44.14 25.32 25.66
C LEU A 297 -45.19 24.61 24.78
N GLY A 298 -44.91 23.38 24.34
CA GLY A 298 -45.83 22.52 23.58
C GLY A 298 -46.93 21.82 24.40
N SER A 299 -47.10 22.17 25.69
CA SER A 299 -48.10 21.56 26.59
C SER A 299 -49.11 22.58 27.15
N GLY A 300 -49.52 23.53 26.31
CA GLY A 300 -50.72 24.37 26.50
C GLY A 300 -51.71 24.18 25.34
N PRO A 301 -53.03 24.39 25.55
CA PRO A 301 -54.02 24.22 24.49
C PRO A 301 -53.85 25.27 23.38
N ALA A 302 -54.08 24.84 22.13
CA ALA A 302 -53.87 25.67 20.95
C ALA A 302 -54.75 26.93 20.94
N ILE A 303 -54.14 28.06 20.57
CA ILE A 303 -54.84 29.28 20.19
C ILE A 303 -54.52 29.52 18.72
N ASP A 304 -55.56 29.55 17.88
CA ASP A 304 -55.46 29.88 16.45
C ASP A 304 -54.93 31.31 16.28
N LEU A 305 -53.95 31.49 15.39
CA LEU A 305 -53.61 32.78 14.80
C LEU A 305 -53.36 32.61 13.29
N GLU A 306 -53.89 33.57 12.54
CA GLU A 306 -54.23 33.40 11.12
C GLU A 306 -53.04 33.48 10.15
N LYS A 307 -53.25 32.95 8.95
CA LYS A 307 -52.34 33.10 7.81
C LYS A 307 -52.24 34.57 7.38
N VAL A 308 -51.09 35.19 7.61
CA VAL A 308 -50.71 36.45 6.95
C VAL A 308 -49.71 36.17 5.82
N LYS A 309 -49.85 36.90 4.70
CA LYS A 309 -49.08 36.71 3.47
C LYS A 309 -47.65 37.25 3.58
N SER A 310 -46.77 36.69 2.74
CA SER A 310 -45.43 37.21 2.47
C SER A 310 -45.49 38.53 1.69
N GLU A 311 -44.68 39.52 2.11
CA GLU A 311 -44.29 40.67 1.29
C GLU A 311 -42.77 40.88 1.36
N CYS A 312 -42.18 41.28 0.23
CA CYS A 312 -40.75 41.54 0.07
C CYS A 312 -40.41 42.99 0.43
N LEU A 313 -39.30 43.21 1.15
CA LEU A 313 -38.65 44.52 1.29
C LEU A 313 -37.12 44.37 1.35
N GLU A 314 -36.44 45.07 0.46
CA GLU A 314 -35.04 45.54 0.59
C GLU A 314 -35.06 46.99 1.14
N PRO A 315 -34.02 47.50 1.85
CA PRO A 315 -32.79 48.00 1.20
C PRO A 315 -31.45 47.95 1.99
N GLU A 316 -30.37 48.25 1.24
CA GLU A 316 -28.99 48.65 1.61
C GLU A 316 -28.86 49.94 2.50
N PRO A 317 -27.65 50.48 2.89
CA PRO A 317 -26.25 50.16 2.50
C PRO A 317 -25.19 50.05 3.67
N GLU A 318 -23.91 49.91 3.29
CA GLU A 318 -22.69 49.78 4.12
C GLU A 318 -22.34 50.96 5.07
N LEU A 319 -21.51 50.69 6.10
CA LEU A 319 -20.35 51.54 6.40
C LEU A 319 -19.22 50.80 7.15
N ARG A 320 -17.98 51.01 6.69
CA ARG A 320 -16.75 50.33 7.16
C ARG A 320 -16.17 50.97 8.43
N SER A 321 -15.53 50.16 9.28
CA SER A 321 -14.29 50.57 9.96
C SER A 321 -13.31 49.40 10.07
N THR A 322 -12.09 49.62 9.61
CA THR A 322 -11.01 48.64 9.52
C THR A 322 -10.25 48.49 10.83
N PHE A 323 -9.80 47.28 11.17
CA PHE A 323 -8.40 47.04 11.55
C PHE A 323 -8.01 45.59 11.22
N SER A 324 -6.81 45.44 10.66
CA SER A 324 -6.24 44.20 10.15
C SER A 324 -5.24 43.59 11.12
N GLU A 325 -5.17 42.25 11.20
CA GLU A 325 -3.91 41.55 11.44
C GLU A 325 -3.95 40.16 10.79
N GLU A 326 -2.81 39.73 10.25
CA GLU A 326 -2.74 38.72 9.19
C GLU A 326 -2.43 37.31 9.73
N ALA A 327 -3.06 36.30 9.15
CA ALA A 327 -2.63 34.90 9.26
C ALA A 327 -2.70 34.23 7.88
N ASN A 328 -1.54 34.20 7.21
CA ASN A 328 -1.35 33.78 5.81
C ASN A 328 -2.08 32.48 5.39
N THR A 329 -3.16 32.63 4.64
CA THR A 329 -3.70 31.58 3.76
C THR A 329 -3.36 31.91 2.30
N SER A 330 -2.15 31.59 1.87
CA SER A 330 -1.76 31.70 0.45
C SER A 330 -2.35 30.55 -0.36
N SER A 331 -3.65 30.60 -0.63
CA SER A 331 -4.33 29.73 -1.59
C SER A 331 -4.19 30.27 -3.01
N TYR A 332 -2.96 30.27 -3.54
CA TYR A 332 -2.73 30.59 -4.95
C TYR A 332 -3.04 29.37 -5.81
N TYR A 333 -4.31 29.11 -6.04
CA TYR A 333 -4.75 28.20 -7.08
C TYR A 333 -4.47 28.86 -8.44
N PRO A 334 -3.58 28.32 -9.29
CA PRO A 334 -3.59 28.71 -10.69
C PRO A 334 -4.94 28.29 -11.27
N ALA A 335 -5.68 29.23 -11.86
CA ALA A 335 -6.85 28.91 -12.65
C ALA A 335 -6.46 27.91 -13.75
N PRO A 336 -7.30 26.93 -14.11
CA PRO A 336 -6.98 26.00 -15.17
C PRO A 336 -6.76 26.77 -16.48
N ALA A 337 -5.51 26.80 -16.96
CA ALA A 337 -5.25 27.22 -18.33
C ALA A 337 -5.97 26.24 -19.27
N PRO A 338 -6.66 26.72 -20.31
CA PRO A 338 -7.31 25.83 -21.26
C PRO A 338 -6.25 24.93 -21.91
N VAL A 339 -6.47 23.61 -21.85
CA VAL A 339 -5.56 22.61 -22.43
C VAL A 339 -5.69 22.64 -23.96
N MET A 340 -4.93 23.52 -24.59
CA MET A 340 -4.65 23.50 -26.02
C MET A 340 -3.21 23.05 -26.25
N ASP A 341 -3.00 22.43 -27.41
CA ASP A 341 -1.76 21.84 -27.95
C ASP A 341 -1.54 20.33 -27.65
N LYS A 342 -2.38 19.51 -28.27
CA LYS A 342 -2.23 18.03 -28.34
C LYS A 342 -1.60 17.52 -29.64
N TYR A 343 -1.22 18.42 -30.57
CA TYR A 343 -0.72 18.08 -31.90
C TYR A 343 0.39 19.04 -32.35
N ILE A 344 1.32 18.54 -33.18
CA ILE A 344 2.31 19.39 -33.85
C ILE A 344 1.65 20.02 -35.08
N LEU A 345 1.57 21.35 -35.08
CA LEU A 345 1.14 22.17 -36.21
C LEU A 345 2.37 22.61 -37.01
N ASP A 346 2.38 22.33 -38.31
CA ASP A 346 3.35 22.90 -39.26
C ASP A 346 2.65 23.23 -40.57
N ASN A 347 2.84 24.46 -41.06
CA ASN A 347 2.35 24.93 -42.37
C ASN A 347 0.86 24.59 -42.68
N GLY A 348 -0.05 24.81 -41.72
CA GLY A 348 -1.48 24.53 -41.87
C GLY A 348 -1.84 23.04 -41.90
N LYS A 349 -0.96 22.19 -41.36
CA LYS A 349 -1.14 20.74 -41.26
C LYS A 349 -0.86 20.25 -39.85
N VAL A 350 -1.66 19.25 -39.46
CA VAL A 350 -1.60 18.55 -38.18
C VAL A 350 -0.82 17.24 -38.37
N HIS A 351 0.19 17.00 -37.54
CA HIS A 351 0.90 15.72 -37.51
C HIS A 351 0.15 14.68 -36.66
N LEU A 352 -0.17 13.54 -37.26
CA LEU A 352 -0.84 12.40 -36.59
C LEU A 352 0.12 11.28 -36.18
N GLY A 353 1.43 11.55 -36.15
CA GLY A 353 2.47 10.55 -35.93
C GLY A 353 2.93 9.83 -37.20
N SER A 354 4.07 9.14 -37.10
CA SER A 354 4.67 8.32 -38.18
C SER A 354 4.80 8.99 -39.56
N GLY A 355 5.01 10.32 -39.58
CA GLY A 355 5.15 11.10 -40.82
C GLY A 355 3.84 11.35 -41.56
N ILE A 356 2.67 11.11 -40.94
CA ILE A 356 1.37 11.42 -41.53
C ILE A 356 0.96 12.84 -41.15
N TRP A 357 0.75 13.65 -42.18
CA TRP A 357 0.28 15.03 -42.08
C TRP A 357 -1.12 15.13 -42.68
N VAL A 358 -2.04 15.73 -41.95
CA VAL A 358 -3.40 16.00 -42.41
C VAL A 358 -3.69 17.49 -42.39
N ASP A 359 -4.66 17.90 -43.20
CA ASP A 359 -5.14 19.27 -43.32
C ASP A 359 -5.79 19.73 -42.00
N GLU A 360 -5.39 20.90 -41.49
CA GLU A 360 -5.80 21.40 -40.18
C GLU A 360 -7.31 21.71 -40.09
N GLU A 361 -7.90 22.29 -41.12
CA GLU A 361 -9.34 22.59 -41.12
C GLU A 361 -10.16 21.30 -41.09
N LYS A 362 -9.76 20.31 -41.88
CA LYS A 362 -10.39 18.97 -41.90
C LYS A 362 -10.16 18.20 -40.62
N TRP A 363 -9.03 18.41 -39.94
CA TRP A 363 -8.77 17.84 -38.61
C TRP A 363 -9.79 18.35 -37.59
N HIS A 364 -9.96 19.67 -37.48
CA HIS A 364 -10.93 20.27 -36.57
C HIS A 364 -12.38 19.87 -36.90
N GLN A 365 -12.75 19.81 -38.18
CA GLN A 365 -14.07 19.30 -38.62
C GLN A 365 -14.28 17.81 -38.27
N LEU A 366 -13.21 17.00 -38.28
CA LEU A 366 -13.29 15.61 -37.85
C LEU A 366 -13.50 15.49 -36.33
N GLN A 367 -12.79 16.29 -35.51
CA GLN A 367 -12.90 16.26 -34.05
C GLN A 367 -14.34 16.51 -33.55
N VAL A 368 -15.13 17.34 -34.26
CA VAL A 368 -16.55 17.59 -33.92
C VAL A 368 -17.54 16.58 -34.55
N THR A 369 -17.05 15.53 -35.22
CA THR A 369 -17.91 14.54 -35.89
C THR A 369 -18.49 13.52 -34.92
N GLN A 370 -19.77 13.68 -34.59
CA GLN A 370 -20.53 12.73 -33.77
C GLN A 370 -20.66 11.33 -34.42
N GLY A 371 -20.38 10.30 -33.61
CA GLY A 371 -20.61 8.88 -33.90
C GLY A 371 -19.43 8.12 -34.52
N ASP A 372 -18.93 7.10 -33.81
CA ASP A 372 -17.68 6.36 -34.07
C ASP A 372 -17.56 5.85 -35.51
N SER A 373 -18.65 5.33 -36.08
CA SER A 373 -18.66 4.81 -37.46
C SER A 373 -18.46 5.90 -38.51
N LYS A 374 -18.94 7.12 -38.24
CA LYS A 374 -18.78 8.29 -39.11
C LYS A 374 -17.39 8.89 -38.94
N TYR A 375 -16.94 9.02 -37.69
CA TYR A 375 -15.57 9.43 -37.34
C TYR A 375 -14.52 8.49 -37.98
N THR A 376 -14.64 7.17 -37.76
CA THR A 376 -13.81 6.11 -38.40
C THR A 376 -13.63 6.36 -39.89
N LYS A 377 -14.77 6.53 -40.57
CA LYS A 377 -14.82 6.61 -42.03
C LYS A 377 -14.16 7.89 -42.53
N ASN A 378 -14.43 9.02 -41.88
CA ASN A 378 -13.87 10.31 -42.24
C ASN A 378 -12.35 10.34 -41.99
N LEU A 379 -11.89 9.85 -40.83
CA LEU A 379 -10.48 9.70 -40.49
C LEU A 379 -9.73 8.79 -41.49
N ALA A 380 -10.31 7.63 -41.82
CA ALA A 380 -9.72 6.73 -42.81
C ALA A 380 -9.63 7.39 -44.20
N VAL A 381 -10.68 8.10 -44.64
CA VAL A 381 -10.66 8.85 -45.90
C VAL A 381 -9.57 9.92 -45.90
N MET A 382 -9.30 10.56 -44.76
CA MET A 382 -8.25 11.56 -44.62
C MET A 382 -6.82 10.95 -44.68
N ILE A 383 -6.61 9.74 -44.13
CA ILE A 383 -5.29 9.09 -44.04
C ILE A 383 -4.88 8.31 -45.31
N TRP A 384 -5.86 7.76 -46.05
CA TRP A 384 -5.61 6.96 -47.26
C TRP A 384 -6.22 7.54 -48.54
N GLY A 385 -7.18 8.46 -48.47
CA GLY A 385 -7.98 8.87 -49.62
C GLY A 385 -9.04 7.85 -50.01
N THR A 386 -10.07 8.32 -50.71
CA THR A 386 -11.21 7.47 -51.13
C THR A 386 -10.78 6.34 -52.08
N ASP A 387 -9.81 6.57 -52.96
CA ASP A 387 -9.46 5.61 -54.02
C ASP A 387 -8.60 4.44 -53.51
N VAL A 388 -7.78 4.66 -52.48
CA VAL A 388 -7.09 3.57 -51.78
C VAL A 388 -8.09 2.72 -50.99
N LEU A 389 -9.07 3.34 -50.31
CA LEU A 389 -10.12 2.64 -49.57
C LEU A 389 -11.12 1.89 -50.47
N LYS A 390 -11.34 2.35 -51.72
CA LYS A 390 -12.09 1.58 -52.73
C LYS A 390 -11.37 0.28 -53.09
N ASN A 391 -10.03 0.27 -53.12
CA ASN A 391 -9.22 -0.80 -53.72
C ASN A 391 -8.49 -1.70 -52.71
N ARG A 392 -8.49 -1.37 -51.41
CA ARG A 392 -7.88 -2.15 -50.32
C ARG A 392 -8.91 -2.55 -49.26
N SER A 393 -8.54 -3.43 -48.35
CA SER A 393 -9.39 -3.88 -47.23
C SER A 393 -8.63 -3.87 -45.89
N VAL A 394 -9.31 -3.93 -44.76
CA VAL A 394 -8.62 -3.96 -43.44
C VAL A 394 -7.85 -5.28 -43.23
N THR A 395 -8.42 -6.40 -43.65
CA THR A 395 -7.90 -7.76 -43.32
C THR A 395 -7.23 -8.48 -44.48
N GLY A 396 -7.31 -7.97 -45.71
CA GLY A 396 -6.89 -8.70 -46.92
C GLY A 396 -7.90 -9.74 -47.43
N VAL A 397 -8.95 -10.05 -46.65
CA VAL A 397 -9.85 -11.19 -46.91
C VAL A 397 -11.15 -10.75 -47.59
N ALA A 398 -11.65 -11.57 -48.51
CA ALA A 398 -12.94 -11.40 -49.17
C ALA A 398 -14.12 -11.31 -48.18
N THR A 399 -15.01 -10.35 -48.41
CA THR A 399 -16.17 -10.13 -47.53
C THR A 399 -17.25 -11.20 -47.72
N LYS A 400 -17.46 -12.05 -46.72
CA LYS A 400 -18.47 -13.14 -46.72
C LYS A 400 -19.94 -12.71 -47.02
N LYS A 401 -20.24 -11.39 -47.04
CA LYS A 401 -21.56 -10.84 -47.40
C LYS A 401 -21.83 -10.77 -48.91
N LYS A 402 -20.82 -10.90 -49.79
CA LYS A 402 -21.00 -10.97 -51.25
C LYS A 402 -20.42 -12.29 -51.75
N LYS A 403 -21.19 -13.05 -52.53
CA LYS A 403 -20.87 -14.42 -52.91
C LYS A 403 -19.64 -14.55 -53.82
N ASP A 404 -19.27 -13.46 -54.51
CA ASP A 404 -18.18 -13.39 -55.50
C ASP A 404 -17.19 -12.24 -55.18
N ALA A 405 -16.98 -11.93 -53.90
CA ALA A 405 -16.07 -10.86 -53.49
C ALA A 405 -14.59 -11.25 -53.70
N VAL A 406 -13.89 -10.59 -54.61
CA VAL A 406 -12.43 -10.77 -54.78
C VAL A 406 -11.67 -10.21 -53.56
N PRO A 407 -10.68 -10.93 -52.99
CA PRO A 407 -9.82 -10.41 -51.93
C PRO A 407 -9.10 -9.12 -52.36
N LYS A 408 -9.17 -8.07 -51.54
CA LYS A 408 -8.48 -6.79 -51.79
C LYS A 408 -7.26 -6.67 -50.89
N PRO A 409 -6.09 -6.19 -51.38
CA PRO A 409 -4.88 -6.09 -50.58
C PRO A 409 -5.12 -5.40 -49.22
N PRO A 410 -4.50 -5.88 -48.12
CA PRO A 410 -4.68 -5.30 -46.80
C PRO A 410 -4.18 -3.85 -46.77
N LEU A 411 -4.79 -3.00 -45.94
CA LEU A 411 -4.30 -1.64 -45.65
C LEU A 411 -2.98 -1.71 -44.87
N SER A 412 -2.18 -0.66 -44.95
CA SER A 412 -0.86 -0.59 -44.30
C SER A 412 -0.99 -0.63 -42.76
N PRO A 413 -0.42 -1.62 -42.05
CA PRO A 413 -0.61 -1.78 -40.60
C PRO A 413 -0.27 -0.54 -39.76
N HIS A 414 0.82 0.15 -40.10
CA HIS A 414 1.27 1.38 -39.43
C HIS A 414 0.35 2.59 -39.63
N LYS A 415 -0.51 2.58 -40.65
CA LYS A 415 -1.57 3.60 -40.81
C LYS A 415 -2.89 3.14 -40.15
N LEU A 416 -3.08 1.81 -40.03
CA LEU A 416 -4.22 1.22 -39.31
C LEU A 416 -4.09 1.40 -37.79
N SER A 417 -2.87 1.40 -37.23
CA SER A 417 -2.65 1.78 -35.82
C SER A 417 -3.13 3.21 -35.60
N ILE A 418 -2.65 4.20 -36.36
CA ILE A 418 -3.07 5.61 -36.22
C ILE A 418 -4.59 5.78 -36.26
N VAL A 419 -5.31 5.00 -37.09
CA VAL A 419 -6.78 5.02 -37.07
C VAL A 419 -7.40 4.39 -35.83
N ARG A 420 -6.81 3.33 -35.25
CA ARG A 420 -7.23 2.77 -33.95
C ARG A 420 -6.93 3.74 -32.80
N ASP A 421 -5.74 4.31 -32.80
CA ASP A 421 -5.20 5.19 -31.76
C ASP A 421 -5.97 6.53 -31.67
N ASN A 422 -6.58 6.96 -32.78
CA ASN A 422 -7.47 8.13 -32.83
C ASN A 422 -8.96 7.77 -32.80
N LEU A 423 -9.33 6.48 -32.94
CA LEU A 423 -10.74 6.03 -32.89
C LEU A 423 -11.24 5.82 -31.48
N ARG A 424 -10.36 5.36 -30.61
CA ARG A 424 -10.56 5.49 -29.19
C ARG A 424 -10.20 6.94 -28.87
N GLU A 425 -11.20 7.79 -28.57
CA GLU A 425 -11.02 8.58 -27.35
C GLU A 425 -10.67 7.53 -26.29
N GLY A 426 -9.42 7.54 -25.83
CA GLY A 426 -8.84 6.42 -25.09
C GLY A 426 -9.68 6.16 -23.86
N ALA A 427 -10.56 5.15 -23.93
CA ALA A 427 -11.53 4.87 -22.87
C ALA A 427 -10.75 4.74 -21.56
N GLU A 428 -11.07 5.61 -20.60
CA GLU A 428 -10.19 5.80 -19.45
C GLU A 428 -9.93 4.46 -18.76
N GLN A 429 -8.66 4.15 -18.56
CA GLN A 429 -8.25 2.90 -17.96
C GLN A 429 -8.59 2.94 -16.47
N LYS A 430 -9.63 2.19 -16.10
CA LYS A 430 -10.14 2.12 -14.74
C LYS A 430 -9.18 1.33 -13.87
N VAL A 431 -8.41 2.04 -13.05
CA VAL A 431 -7.38 1.49 -12.18
C VAL A 431 -7.93 1.22 -10.79
N VAL A 432 -7.71 -0.01 -10.33
CA VAL A 432 -7.88 -0.42 -8.93
C VAL A 432 -6.50 -0.58 -8.32
N PHE A 433 -6.11 0.33 -7.42
CA PHE A 433 -4.82 0.28 -6.72
C PHE A 433 -4.95 -0.37 -5.34
N ILE A 434 -4.11 -1.37 -5.07
CA ILE A 434 -4.15 -2.16 -3.83
C ILE A 434 -2.77 -2.17 -3.19
N THR A 435 -2.71 -1.91 -1.88
CA THR A 435 -1.49 -1.95 -1.08
C THR A 435 -1.63 -2.90 0.10
N GLY A 436 -0.52 -3.49 0.56
CA GLY A 436 -0.50 -4.41 1.69
C GLY A 436 0.78 -4.36 2.51
N ARG A 437 0.72 -4.90 3.74
CA ARG A 437 1.85 -5.04 4.69
C ARG A 437 2.70 -3.78 4.86
N VAL A 438 2.07 -2.61 5.01
CA VAL A 438 2.77 -1.39 5.47
C VAL A 438 3.22 -1.53 6.93
N HIS A 439 2.42 -2.18 7.77
CA HIS A 439 2.84 -2.71 9.07
C HIS A 439 3.33 -4.16 8.90
N PRO A 440 4.56 -4.51 9.32
CA PRO A 440 5.11 -5.82 9.00
C PRO A 440 4.48 -7.00 9.74
N GLY A 441 3.99 -6.81 10.97
CA GLY A 441 3.39 -7.88 11.79
C GLY A 441 1.98 -8.28 11.36
N GLU A 442 1.35 -7.54 10.45
CA GLU A 442 -0.03 -7.74 10.01
C GLU A 442 -0.14 -8.78 8.90
N THR A 443 0.36 -10.00 9.14
CA THR A 443 0.40 -11.09 8.15
C THR A 443 -0.95 -11.49 7.53
N PRO A 444 -2.13 -11.35 8.16
CA PRO A 444 -3.42 -11.56 7.50
C PRO A 444 -3.58 -10.74 6.21
N SER A 445 -3.02 -9.53 6.16
CA SER A 445 -2.98 -8.66 4.97
C SER A 445 -2.39 -9.39 3.75
N SER A 446 -1.30 -10.16 3.92
CA SER A 446 -0.70 -10.92 2.82
C SER A 446 -1.56 -12.08 2.34
N PHE A 447 -2.32 -12.73 3.22
CA PHE A 447 -3.22 -13.80 2.81
C PHE A 447 -4.43 -13.25 2.04
N VAL A 448 -5.02 -12.14 2.50
CA VAL A 448 -6.09 -11.44 1.77
C VAL A 448 -5.57 -10.95 0.40
N CYS A 449 -4.38 -10.33 0.37
CA CYS A 449 -3.76 -9.86 -0.87
C CYS A 449 -3.43 -11.02 -1.84
N GLN A 450 -2.91 -12.14 -1.32
CA GLN A 450 -2.71 -13.35 -2.11
C GLN A 450 -4.04 -13.88 -2.69
N GLY A 451 -5.11 -13.91 -1.89
CA GLY A 451 -6.44 -14.32 -2.36
C GLY A 451 -6.96 -13.44 -3.50
N ILE A 452 -6.74 -12.12 -3.43
CA ILE A 452 -7.05 -11.19 -4.52
C ILE A 452 -6.27 -11.57 -5.80
N ILE A 453 -4.94 -11.73 -5.68
CA ILE A 453 -4.07 -12.08 -6.81
C ILE A 453 -4.47 -13.43 -7.41
N ASP A 454 -4.63 -14.47 -6.59
CA ASP A 454 -4.99 -15.84 -7.02
C ASP A 454 -6.33 -15.87 -7.78
N PHE A 455 -7.32 -15.07 -7.38
CA PHE A 455 -8.55 -14.90 -8.15
C PHE A 455 -8.31 -14.18 -9.48
N LEU A 456 -7.62 -13.04 -9.43
CA LEU A 456 -7.38 -12.20 -10.61
C LEU A 456 -6.48 -12.87 -11.66
N VAL A 457 -5.61 -13.82 -11.31
CA VAL A 457 -4.84 -14.65 -12.25
C VAL A 457 -5.47 -16.01 -12.58
N SER A 458 -6.69 -16.25 -12.11
CA SER A 458 -7.43 -17.48 -12.41
C SER A 458 -8.13 -17.43 -13.77
N GLN A 459 -8.57 -18.59 -14.26
CA GLN A 459 -9.46 -18.69 -15.43
C GLN A 459 -10.94 -18.54 -15.08
N HIS A 460 -11.27 -18.08 -13.87
CA HIS A 460 -12.66 -17.85 -13.47
C HIS A 460 -13.31 -16.80 -14.39
N PRO A 461 -14.55 -17.01 -14.90
CA PRO A 461 -15.15 -16.10 -15.88
C PRO A 461 -15.26 -14.64 -15.41
N ILE A 462 -15.55 -14.43 -14.12
CA ILE A 462 -15.54 -13.09 -13.49
C ILE A 462 -14.14 -12.47 -13.56
N ALA A 463 -13.08 -13.23 -13.27
CA ALA A 463 -11.72 -12.70 -13.29
C ALA A 463 -11.28 -12.31 -14.72
N ARG A 464 -11.66 -13.08 -15.73
CA ARG A 464 -11.45 -12.71 -17.15
C ARG A 464 -12.12 -11.38 -17.49
N VAL A 465 -13.41 -11.26 -17.18
CA VAL A 465 -14.18 -10.03 -17.37
C VAL A 465 -13.58 -8.84 -16.63
N LEU A 466 -13.14 -9.01 -15.39
CA LEU A 466 -12.48 -7.94 -14.63
C LEU A 466 -11.17 -7.49 -15.30
N ARG A 467 -10.39 -8.42 -15.87
CA ARG A 467 -9.17 -8.09 -16.63
C ARG A 467 -9.47 -7.39 -17.96
N GLU A 468 -10.63 -7.64 -18.58
CA GLU A 468 -11.06 -7.03 -19.85
C GLU A 468 -11.53 -5.56 -19.72
N TYR A 469 -11.75 -5.07 -18.48
CA TYR A 469 -12.27 -3.71 -18.25
C TYR A 469 -11.53 -2.91 -17.17
N LEU A 470 -10.66 -3.54 -16.37
CA LEU A 470 -9.96 -2.92 -15.25
C LEU A 470 -8.46 -3.23 -15.29
N VAL A 471 -7.69 -2.27 -14.79
CA VAL A 471 -6.26 -2.42 -14.54
C VAL A 471 -6.03 -2.55 -13.02
N PHE A 472 -5.71 -3.75 -12.54
CA PHE A 472 -5.32 -3.93 -11.15
C PHE A 472 -3.83 -3.64 -10.97
N LYS A 473 -3.52 -2.64 -10.15
CA LYS A 473 -2.15 -2.31 -9.72
C LYS A 473 -1.98 -2.67 -8.26
N ILE A 474 -1.12 -3.63 -7.94
CA ILE A 474 -0.99 -4.18 -6.60
C ILE A 474 0.46 -4.01 -6.11
N ALA A 475 0.65 -3.29 -5.00
CA ALA A 475 1.89 -3.21 -4.25
C ALA A 475 1.75 -4.04 -2.94
N PRO A 476 1.93 -5.36 -3.01
CA PRO A 476 1.49 -6.33 -1.99
C PRO A 476 2.30 -6.31 -0.69
N MET A 477 3.47 -5.68 -0.68
CA MET A 477 4.32 -5.54 0.51
C MET A 477 5.08 -4.21 0.53
N LEU A 478 4.50 -3.20 1.18
CA LEU A 478 5.10 -1.86 1.31
C LEU A 478 6.33 -1.81 2.24
N ASN A 479 6.50 -2.78 3.15
CA ASN A 479 7.55 -2.77 4.17
C ASN A 479 8.38 -4.06 4.22
N PRO A 480 9.08 -4.45 3.13
CA PRO A 480 9.79 -5.72 3.05
C PRO A 480 10.93 -5.85 4.07
N ASP A 481 11.59 -4.75 4.45
CA ASP A 481 12.64 -4.74 5.48
C ASP A 481 12.09 -5.06 6.87
N GLY A 482 11.01 -4.37 7.26
CA GLY A 482 10.36 -4.66 8.53
C GLY A 482 9.80 -6.09 8.58
N VAL A 483 9.35 -6.63 7.44
CA VAL A 483 8.87 -8.03 7.35
C VAL A 483 10.02 -9.02 7.50
N TYR A 484 11.17 -8.76 6.89
CA TYR A 484 12.36 -9.60 7.02
C TYR A 484 12.88 -9.62 8.46
N LEU A 485 12.89 -8.47 9.13
CA LEU A 485 13.36 -8.34 10.53
C LEU A 485 12.38 -8.87 11.57
N GLY A 486 11.13 -9.16 11.21
CA GLY A 486 10.09 -9.58 12.15
C GLY A 486 9.54 -8.44 13.02
N ASN A 487 9.62 -7.18 12.56
CA ASN A 487 9.02 -6.05 13.24
C ASN A 487 7.49 -6.22 13.34
N TYR A 488 6.86 -5.62 14.36
CA TYR A 488 5.39 -5.59 14.42
C TYR A 488 4.79 -4.46 13.57
N ARG A 489 5.33 -3.25 13.67
CA ARG A 489 4.67 -2.03 13.16
C ARG A 489 5.54 -1.16 12.24
N CYS A 490 6.83 -1.06 12.52
CA CYS A 490 7.69 -0.04 11.92
C CYS A 490 8.61 -0.58 10.82
N SER A 491 9.11 0.33 9.98
CA SER A 491 10.23 0.07 9.06
C SER A 491 11.54 -0.24 9.79
N LEU A 492 12.59 -0.56 9.03
CA LEU A 492 13.98 -0.70 9.52
C LEU A 492 14.39 0.44 10.46
N MET A 493 14.06 1.67 10.10
CA MET A 493 14.45 2.89 10.81
C MET A 493 13.49 3.29 11.95
N GLY A 494 12.54 2.42 12.32
CA GLY A 494 11.62 2.67 13.44
C GLY A 494 10.37 3.50 13.11
N PHE A 495 10.17 3.92 11.85
CA PHE A 495 9.01 4.72 11.44
C PHE A 495 7.75 3.88 11.15
N ASP A 496 6.58 4.36 11.60
CA ASP A 496 5.26 3.87 11.18
C ASP A 496 4.95 4.46 9.80
N LEU A 497 5.27 3.71 8.74
CA LEU A 497 5.12 4.18 7.35
C LEU A 497 3.72 4.72 7.05
N ASN A 498 2.66 4.17 7.68
CA ASN A 498 1.30 4.67 7.51
C ASN A 498 1.02 5.95 8.33
N ARG A 499 2.05 6.74 8.67
CA ARG A 499 1.96 8.14 9.13
C ARG A 499 2.70 9.13 8.23
N HIS A 500 3.44 8.65 7.24
CA HIS A 500 4.34 9.47 6.42
C HIS A 500 3.84 9.70 4.97
N TRP A 501 2.56 9.46 4.69
CA TRP A 501 2.01 9.69 3.33
C TRP A 501 2.01 11.16 2.90
N LEU A 502 1.93 12.09 3.86
CA LEU A 502 1.98 13.54 3.58
C LEU A 502 3.31 13.94 2.94
N ASP A 503 4.43 13.52 3.53
CA ASP A 503 5.78 13.80 3.03
C ASP A 503 6.72 12.59 3.26
N PRO A 504 6.72 11.60 2.36
CA PRO A 504 7.59 10.45 2.47
C PRO A 504 8.97 10.76 1.86
N SER A 505 9.98 10.97 2.71
CA SER A 505 11.37 11.06 2.26
C SER A 505 11.77 9.89 1.34
N PRO A 506 12.37 10.15 0.15
CA PRO A 506 12.81 9.09 -0.77
C PRO A 506 13.94 8.23 -0.21
N TRP A 507 14.63 8.67 0.84
CA TRP A 507 15.77 7.97 1.44
C TRP A 507 15.35 7.11 2.64
N VAL A 508 14.45 7.64 3.48
CA VAL A 508 13.99 6.98 4.72
C VAL A 508 12.75 6.12 4.48
N HIS A 509 11.92 6.51 3.51
CA HIS A 509 10.67 5.84 3.14
C HIS A 509 10.61 5.50 1.64
N PRO A 510 11.67 4.94 1.02
CA PRO A 510 11.78 4.79 -0.44
C PRO A 510 10.59 4.02 -1.05
N THR A 511 10.09 3.01 -0.35
CA THR A 511 8.96 2.20 -0.83
C THR A 511 7.64 2.97 -0.85
N LEU A 512 7.40 3.76 0.20
CA LEU A 512 6.22 4.61 0.33
C LEU A 512 6.26 5.78 -0.66
N HIS A 513 7.44 6.38 -0.84
CA HIS A 513 7.68 7.44 -1.81
C HIS A 513 7.43 6.96 -3.24
N GLY A 514 7.99 5.80 -3.65
CA GLY A 514 7.78 5.23 -4.98
C GLY A 514 6.31 4.93 -5.29
N VAL A 515 5.57 4.35 -4.33
CA VAL A 515 4.13 4.08 -4.50
C VAL A 515 3.32 5.38 -4.55
N LYS A 516 3.63 6.38 -3.71
CA LYS A 516 2.99 7.70 -3.78
C LYS A 516 3.24 8.36 -5.14
N GLN A 517 4.47 8.33 -5.65
CA GLN A 517 4.81 8.90 -6.95
C GLN A 517 4.03 8.21 -8.09
N LEU A 518 3.96 6.88 -8.10
CA LEU A 518 3.18 6.14 -9.09
C LEU A 518 1.68 6.49 -9.04
N ILE A 519 1.08 6.53 -7.84
CA ILE A 519 -0.32 6.92 -7.66
C ILE A 519 -0.58 8.33 -8.18
N VAL A 520 0.29 9.28 -7.85
CA VAL A 520 0.19 10.67 -8.36
C VAL A 520 0.39 10.73 -9.88
N GLN A 521 1.29 9.94 -10.45
CA GLN A 521 1.50 9.89 -11.90
C GLN A 521 0.26 9.37 -12.64
N MET A 522 -0.35 8.28 -12.16
CA MET A 522 -1.59 7.74 -12.75
C MET A 522 -2.78 8.69 -12.59
N TYR A 523 -2.91 9.37 -11.44
CA TYR A 523 -3.97 10.37 -11.23
C TYR A 523 -3.85 11.60 -12.16
N ASN A 524 -2.63 11.95 -12.58
CA ASN A 524 -2.40 13.05 -13.52
C ASN A 524 -2.34 12.58 -15.01
N ASP A 525 -2.56 11.30 -15.29
CA ASP A 525 -2.62 10.78 -16.66
C ASP A 525 -4.08 10.83 -17.16
N PRO A 526 -4.41 11.67 -18.17
CA PRO A 526 -5.77 11.78 -18.70
C PRO A 526 -6.27 10.52 -19.43
N LYS A 527 -5.47 9.46 -19.53
CA LYS A 527 -5.90 8.13 -19.98
C LYS A 527 -6.27 7.19 -18.82
N THR A 528 -6.09 7.59 -17.57
CA THR A 528 -6.22 6.72 -16.40
C THR A 528 -7.25 7.26 -15.41
N SER A 529 -8.22 6.42 -15.04
CA SER A 529 -9.25 6.74 -14.03
C SER A 529 -8.98 5.94 -12.76
N LEU A 530 -8.43 6.58 -11.72
CA LEU A 530 -8.04 5.91 -10.47
C LEU A 530 -9.24 5.75 -9.51
N GLU A 531 -10.21 4.90 -9.87
CA GLU A 531 -11.45 4.77 -9.11
C GLU A 531 -11.27 4.22 -7.68
N PHE A 532 -10.25 3.38 -7.43
CA PHE A 532 -10.06 2.74 -6.11
C PHE A 532 -8.62 2.78 -5.61
N TYR A 533 -8.48 3.09 -4.32
CA TYR A 533 -7.29 2.80 -3.52
C TYR A 533 -7.68 1.99 -2.27
N ILE A 534 -7.10 0.79 -2.08
CA ILE A 534 -7.36 -0.07 -0.92
C ILE A 534 -6.04 -0.43 -0.21
N ASP A 535 -5.92 -0.08 1.06
CA ASP A 535 -4.78 -0.43 1.93
C ASP A 535 -5.19 -1.54 2.91
N ILE A 536 -4.55 -2.72 2.80
CA ILE A 536 -4.94 -3.92 3.56
C ILE A 536 -4.11 -4.05 4.86
N HIS A 537 -4.80 -4.03 6.01
CA HIS A 537 -4.27 -4.05 7.38
C HIS A 537 -4.79 -5.26 8.16
N ALA A 538 -4.31 -5.47 9.40
CA ALA A 538 -4.89 -6.47 10.29
C ALA A 538 -5.20 -5.93 11.69
N HIS A 539 -6.40 -6.27 12.19
CA HIS A 539 -6.94 -5.70 13.41
C HIS A 539 -6.89 -6.67 14.60
N SER A 540 -6.30 -6.23 15.72
CA SER A 540 -6.01 -7.09 16.88
C SER A 540 -7.05 -7.01 18.00
N THR A 541 -8.18 -6.35 17.77
CA THR A 541 -9.19 -6.04 18.80
C THR A 541 -10.64 -6.21 18.33
N MET A 542 -10.88 -6.51 17.05
CA MET A 542 -12.20 -6.71 16.48
C MET A 542 -12.16 -7.96 15.61
N MET A 543 -13.28 -8.67 15.56
CA MET A 543 -13.49 -9.82 14.69
C MET A 543 -13.88 -9.37 13.28
N ASN A 544 -13.94 -10.33 12.34
CA ASN A 544 -14.32 -10.12 10.93
C ASN A 544 -13.32 -9.28 10.11
N GLY A 545 -13.55 -9.22 8.80
CA GLY A 545 -13.07 -8.14 7.94
C GLY A 545 -14.03 -6.94 7.98
N PHE A 546 -13.52 -5.71 7.86
CA PHE A 546 -14.32 -4.49 7.77
C PHE A 546 -13.51 -3.37 7.12
N MET A 547 -14.16 -2.29 6.67
CA MET A 547 -13.46 -1.17 6.04
C MET A 547 -13.51 0.11 6.88
N TYR A 548 -12.46 0.91 6.77
CA TYR A 548 -12.56 2.34 7.03
C TYR A 548 -12.58 3.11 5.72
N GLY A 549 -13.49 4.07 5.58
CA GLY A 549 -13.50 5.06 4.51
C GLY A 549 -13.36 6.49 5.05
N ASN A 550 -13.69 7.49 4.23
CA ASN A 550 -13.58 8.90 4.59
C ASN A 550 -14.97 9.55 4.74
N ILE A 551 -15.05 10.64 5.50
CA ILE A 551 -16.26 11.49 5.47
C ILE A 551 -16.09 12.52 4.36
N PHE A 552 -17.12 12.65 3.54
CA PHE A 552 -17.26 13.69 2.53
C PHE A 552 -18.46 14.58 2.89
N GLU A 553 -18.41 15.85 2.50
CA GLU A 553 -19.52 16.79 2.69
C GLU A 553 -20.57 16.65 1.58
N ASP A 554 -20.14 16.17 0.41
CA ASP A 554 -20.99 15.65 -0.67
C ASP A 554 -21.63 14.31 -0.25
N GLU A 555 -22.94 14.33 -0.05
CA GLU A 555 -23.74 13.16 0.33
C GLU A 555 -23.78 12.11 -0.78
N GLU A 556 -23.81 12.50 -2.06
CA GLU A 556 -23.84 11.57 -3.19
C GLU A 556 -22.51 10.81 -3.28
N ARG A 557 -21.37 11.51 -3.13
CA ARG A 557 -20.04 10.87 -3.01
C ARG A 557 -19.98 9.93 -1.80
N PHE A 558 -20.57 10.31 -0.67
CA PHE A 558 -20.66 9.43 0.50
C PHE A 558 -21.48 8.16 0.21
N GLN A 559 -22.66 8.31 -0.40
CA GLN A 559 -23.53 7.19 -0.77
C GLN A 559 -22.83 6.25 -1.77
N ARG A 560 -22.17 6.79 -2.81
CA ARG A 560 -21.38 6.01 -3.78
C ARG A 560 -20.24 5.21 -3.13
N GLN A 561 -19.54 5.79 -2.15
CA GLN A 561 -18.50 5.06 -1.41
C GLN A 561 -19.08 3.91 -0.56
N ALA A 562 -20.29 4.06 -0.03
CA ALA A 562 -20.92 3.05 0.83
C ALA A 562 -21.33 1.78 0.05
N ILE A 563 -21.46 1.86 -1.28
CA ILE A 563 -21.87 0.74 -2.14
C ILE A 563 -20.87 -0.43 -2.05
N PHE A 564 -19.57 -0.19 -2.22
CA PHE A 564 -18.59 -1.29 -2.30
C PHE A 564 -18.52 -2.12 -1.00
N PRO A 565 -18.41 -1.53 0.21
CA PRO A 565 -18.45 -2.30 1.46
C PRO A 565 -19.79 -3.01 1.69
N LYS A 566 -20.92 -2.45 1.21
CA LYS A 566 -22.24 -3.08 1.33
C LYS A 566 -22.35 -4.32 0.45
N LEU A 567 -21.89 -4.26 -0.80
CA LEU A 567 -21.79 -5.42 -1.71
C LEU A 567 -20.80 -6.47 -1.18
N LEU A 568 -19.66 -6.05 -0.62
CA LEU A 568 -18.70 -6.97 -0.03
C LEU A 568 -19.30 -7.75 1.15
N CYS A 569 -20.13 -7.11 1.97
CA CYS A 569 -20.86 -7.77 3.06
C CYS A 569 -21.88 -8.82 2.58
N GLN A 570 -22.41 -8.69 1.36
CA GLN A 570 -23.27 -9.70 0.74
C GLN A 570 -22.44 -10.86 0.15
N ASN A 571 -21.25 -10.57 -0.37
CA ASN A 571 -20.35 -11.53 -1.00
C ASN A 571 -19.43 -12.29 -0.02
N ALA A 572 -19.20 -11.77 1.18
CA ALA A 572 -18.30 -12.33 2.18
C ALA A 572 -18.98 -12.44 3.56
N GLU A 573 -19.29 -13.68 3.97
CA GLU A 573 -19.89 -14.01 5.27
C GLU A 573 -19.02 -13.58 6.48
N ASP A 574 -17.72 -13.41 6.25
CA ASP A 574 -16.73 -13.01 7.23
C ASP A 574 -16.45 -11.51 7.23
N PHE A 575 -17.11 -10.72 6.36
CA PHE A 575 -17.06 -9.27 6.33
C PHE A 575 -18.21 -8.64 7.12
N SER A 576 -17.94 -7.51 7.79
CA SER A 576 -18.88 -6.82 8.68
C SER A 576 -19.11 -5.37 8.22
N TYR A 577 -20.26 -5.14 7.59
CA TYR A 577 -20.71 -3.79 7.27
C TYR A 577 -21.01 -2.95 8.53
N SER A 578 -21.53 -3.57 9.60
CA SER A 578 -21.80 -2.87 10.87
C SER A 578 -20.53 -2.41 11.60
N SER A 579 -19.37 -3.04 11.32
CA SER A 579 -18.05 -2.61 11.79
C SER A 579 -17.35 -1.65 10.81
N THR A 580 -17.89 -1.45 9.61
CA THR A 580 -17.36 -0.53 8.62
C THR A 580 -17.68 0.91 9.01
N SER A 581 -16.70 1.81 8.94
CA SER A 581 -16.81 3.17 9.48
C SER A 581 -16.18 4.22 8.57
N PHE A 582 -16.88 5.34 8.39
CA PHE A 582 -16.41 6.51 7.67
C PHE A 582 -16.02 7.59 8.68
N ASN A 583 -14.77 8.06 8.67
CA ASN A 583 -14.30 9.01 9.68
C ASN A 583 -13.26 10.03 9.18
N ARG A 584 -13.20 11.18 9.88
CA ARG A 584 -12.28 12.31 9.63
C ARG A 584 -11.23 12.51 10.76
N ASP A 585 -10.98 11.48 11.58
CA ASP A 585 -9.99 11.44 12.68
C ASP A 585 -8.67 12.17 12.40
N ALA A 586 -8.35 13.25 13.11
CA ALA A 586 -7.12 14.02 12.89
C ALA A 586 -5.84 13.17 13.04
N VAL A 587 -5.81 12.24 14.02
CA VAL A 587 -4.70 11.30 14.25
C VAL A 587 -4.48 10.28 13.12
N LYS A 588 -5.37 10.22 12.13
CA LYS A 588 -5.24 9.40 10.93
C LYS A 588 -4.89 10.21 9.68
N ALA A 589 -4.70 11.53 9.75
CA ALA A 589 -4.45 12.37 8.58
C ALA A 589 -3.22 11.92 7.73
N GLY A 590 -2.17 11.38 8.38
CA GLY A 590 -0.98 10.86 7.71
C GLY A 590 -1.09 9.43 7.15
N THR A 591 -2.26 8.78 7.19
CA THR A 591 -2.46 7.44 6.58
C THR A 591 -2.77 7.55 5.09
N GLY A 592 -2.49 6.50 4.31
CA GLY A 592 -2.69 6.49 2.86
C GLY A 592 -4.12 6.79 2.46
N ARG A 593 -5.08 6.13 3.12
CA ARG A 593 -6.52 6.37 2.96
C ARG A 593 -6.90 7.85 3.09
N ARG A 594 -6.30 8.56 4.05
CA ARG A 594 -6.68 9.93 4.41
C ARG A 594 -5.93 10.99 3.63
N PHE A 595 -4.66 10.75 3.33
CA PHE A 595 -3.89 11.60 2.44
C PHE A 595 -4.44 11.52 1.01
N LEU A 596 -4.56 10.30 0.45
CA LEU A 596 -5.05 10.12 -0.92
C LEU A 596 -6.52 10.54 -1.07
N GLY A 597 -7.39 10.24 -0.10
CA GLY A 597 -8.79 10.66 -0.15
C GLY A 597 -9.04 12.17 0.00
N GLY A 598 -8.00 12.96 0.30
CA GLY A 598 -8.02 14.43 0.22
C GLY A 598 -7.23 15.00 -0.96
N LEU A 599 -6.46 14.18 -1.68
CA LEU A 599 -5.67 14.54 -2.85
C LEU A 599 -6.39 14.19 -4.16
N LEU A 600 -7.01 13.01 -4.19
CA LEU A 600 -7.73 12.48 -5.34
C LEU A 600 -9.18 13.01 -5.36
N ASP A 601 -9.73 13.13 -6.56
CA ASP A 601 -11.04 13.73 -6.81
C ASP A 601 -12.24 12.88 -6.33
N HIS A 602 -13.44 13.33 -6.70
CA HIS A 602 -14.70 12.74 -6.29
C HIS A 602 -15.02 11.36 -6.89
N THR A 603 -14.30 10.93 -7.93
CA THR A 603 -14.40 9.58 -8.55
C THR A 603 -13.56 8.55 -7.80
N SER A 604 -12.53 8.98 -7.09
CA SER A 604 -11.55 8.13 -6.41
C SER A 604 -11.99 7.77 -4.97
N TYR A 605 -12.18 6.49 -4.68
CA TYR A 605 -12.56 5.98 -3.36
C TYR A 605 -11.39 5.31 -2.64
N CYS A 606 -11.04 5.85 -1.47
CA CYS A 606 -9.92 5.40 -0.64
C CYS A 606 -10.39 4.63 0.61
N TYR A 607 -9.98 3.38 0.75
CA TYR A 607 -10.32 2.51 1.88
C TYR A 607 -9.09 1.98 2.63
N THR A 608 -9.27 1.72 3.92
CA THR A 608 -8.43 0.77 4.67
C THR A 608 -9.25 -0.49 4.89
N LEU A 609 -8.83 -1.63 4.36
CA LEU A 609 -9.43 -2.94 4.64
C LEU A 609 -8.73 -3.56 5.85
N GLU A 610 -9.43 -3.62 6.97
CA GLU A 610 -8.96 -4.27 8.19
C GLU A 610 -9.46 -5.72 8.23
N VAL A 611 -8.60 -6.66 8.62
CA VAL A 611 -8.98 -8.07 8.84
C VAL A 611 -8.52 -8.56 10.21
N SER A 612 -9.43 -9.14 10.99
CA SER A 612 -9.15 -9.72 12.31
C SER A 612 -7.96 -10.68 12.33
N PHE A 613 -7.07 -10.56 13.33
CA PHE A 613 -5.96 -11.49 13.54
C PHE A 613 -6.37 -12.90 14.00
N TYR A 614 -7.64 -13.09 14.42
CA TYR A 614 -8.09 -14.32 15.07
C TYR A 614 -9.28 -14.97 14.41
N SER A 615 -10.44 -14.31 14.42
CA SER A 615 -11.74 -14.90 14.10
C SER A 615 -12.69 -13.94 13.41
N TYR A 616 -13.73 -14.51 12.81
CA TYR A 616 -14.91 -13.83 12.31
C TYR A 616 -16.17 -14.46 12.91
N ILE A 617 -17.27 -13.70 12.93
CA ILE A 617 -18.60 -14.16 13.30
C ILE A 617 -19.44 -14.15 12.02
N ILE A 618 -20.11 -15.28 11.72
CA ILE A 618 -21.02 -15.38 10.58
C ILE A 618 -22.32 -14.65 10.93
N SER A 619 -22.85 -13.84 10.01
CA SER A 619 -24.10 -13.10 10.22
C SER A 619 -25.24 -14.02 10.66
N GLY A 620 -25.98 -13.61 11.70
CA GLY A 620 -27.02 -14.44 12.33
C GLY A 620 -26.52 -15.50 13.33
N THR A 621 -25.20 -15.60 13.56
CA THR A 621 -24.61 -16.51 14.57
C THR A 621 -23.89 -15.73 15.67
N THR A 622 -23.64 -16.38 16.81
CA THR A 622 -22.79 -15.86 17.90
C THR A 622 -21.46 -16.60 18.02
N ALA A 623 -21.24 -17.64 17.21
CA ALA A 623 -20.03 -18.45 17.26
C ALA A 623 -18.89 -17.77 16.48
N ALA A 624 -17.78 -17.47 17.17
CA ALA A 624 -16.56 -17.00 16.54
C ALA A 624 -15.82 -18.16 15.85
N VAL A 625 -15.67 -18.09 14.53
CA VAL A 625 -14.90 -19.04 13.72
C VAL A 625 -13.47 -18.52 13.59
N PRO A 626 -12.44 -19.25 14.07
CA PRO A 626 -11.06 -18.84 13.87
C PRO A 626 -10.67 -18.87 12.39
N TYR A 627 -10.06 -17.79 11.91
CA TYR A 627 -9.47 -17.74 10.58
C TYR A 627 -8.37 -18.81 10.42
N THR A 628 -8.37 -19.42 9.24
CA THR A 628 -7.30 -20.25 8.66
C THR A 628 -6.60 -19.47 7.55
N GLU A 629 -5.45 -19.95 7.05
CA GLU A 629 -4.79 -19.37 5.86
C GLU A 629 -5.77 -19.28 4.66
N GLU A 630 -6.58 -20.33 4.46
CA GLU A 630 -7.57 -20.40 3.38
C GLU A 630 -8.75 -19.43 3.59
N ALA A 631 -9.22 -19.25 4.82
CA ALA A 631 -10.31 -18.30 5.09
C ALA A 631 -9.89 -16.85 4.81
N TYR A 632 -8.65 -16.46 5.13
CA TYR A 632 -8.12 -15.15 4.73
C TYR A 632 -8.00 -15.00 3.21
N MET A 633 -7.56 -16.05 2.50
CA MET A 633 -7.52 -16.02 1.03
C MET A 633 -8.93 -15.96 0.43
N LYS A 634 -9.93 -16.64 1.02
CA LYS A 634 -11.35 -16.56 0.63
C LYS A 634 -11.89 -15.14 0.70
N LEU A 635 -11.62 -14.39 1.78
CA LEU A 635 -11.96 -12.97 1.88
C LEU A 635 -11.36 -12.16 0.72
N GLY A 636 -10.09 -12.38 0.40
CA GLY A 636 -9.42 -11.77 -0.74
C GLY A 636 -10.11 -12.05 -2.08
N ARG A 637 -10.49 -13.31 -2.34
CA ARG A 637 -11.24 -13.68 -3.56
C ARG A 637 -12.60 -13.00 -3.61
N ASN A 638 -13.28 -12.83 -2.47
CA ASN A 638 -14.57 -12.15 -2.39
C ASN A 638 -14.44 -10.63 -2.63
N VAL A 639 -13.37 -9.98 -2.12
CA VAL A 639 -13.03 -8.59 -2.45
C VAL A 639 -12.86 -8.42 -3.96
N ALA A 640 -12.04 -9.27 -4.59
CA ALA A 640 -11.81 -9.21 -6.03
C ALA A 640 -13.08 -9.46 -6.85
N ARG A 641 -13.93 -10.41 -6.43
CA ARG A 641 -15.22 -10.68 -7.07
C ARG A 641 -16.20 -9.51 -6.98
N THR A 642 -16.22 -8.79 -5.85
CA THR A 642 -17.17 -7.70 -5.58
C THR A 642 -17.05 -6.53 -6.55
N PHE A 643 -15.88 -6.31 -7.16
CA PHE A 643 -15.73 -5.32 -8.24
C PHE A 643 -16.71 -5.57 -9.39
N LEU A 644 -16.98 -6.82 -9.78
CA LEU A 644 -17.91 -7.08 -10.89
C LEU A 644 -19.33 -6.60 -10.55
N ASP A 645 -19.76 -6.79 -9.31
CA ASP A 645 -21.08 -6.37 -8.86
C ASP A 645 -21.15 -4.84 -8.72
N TYR A 646 -20.08 -4.20 -8.24
CA TYR A 646 -19.96 -2.74 -8.18
C TYR A 646 -20.07 -2.10 -9.58
N TYR A 647 -19.28 -2.56 -10.55
CA TYR A 647 -19.28 -2.05 -11.92
C TYR A 647 -20.54 -2.39 -12.72
N ARG A 648 -21.34 -3.37 -12.28
CA ARG A 648 -22.65 -3.69 -12.89
C ARG A 648 -23.81 -2.90 -12.30
N LEU A 649 -23.79 -2.64 -10.99
CA LEU A 649 -24.91 -2.07 -10.25
C LEU A 649 -24.83 -0.55 -10.09
N ASN A 650 -23.72 0.08 -10.48
CA ASN A 650 -23.54 1.53 -10.41
C ASN A 650 -23.71 2.19 -11.80
N PRO A 651 -24.93 2.57 -12.22
CA PRO A 651 -25.19 3.17 -13.54
C PRO A 651 -24.62 4.58 -13.73
N MET A 652 -24.01 5.17 -12.69
CA MET A 652 -23.26 6.42 -12.75
C MET A 652 -21.81 6.23 -13.23
N VAL A 653 -21.31 5.00 -13.23
CA VAL A 653 -20.11 4.66 -14.02
C VAL A 653 -20.59 4.43 -15.45
N GLU A 654 -20.05 5.18 -16.42
CA GLU A 654 -20.48 5.13 -17.82
C GLU A 654 -20.65 3.69 -18.33
N LYS A 655 -21.72 3.46 -19.10
CA LYS A 655 -22.26 2.13 -19.48
C LYS A 655 -21.26 1.20 -20.16
N VAL A 656 -20.37 0.60 -19.39
CA VAL A 656 -19.67 -0.62 -19.75
C VAL A 656 -20.69 -1.75 -19.62
N ALA A 657 -21.30 -2.15 -20.75
CA ALA A 657 -22.25 -3.25 -20.80
C ALA A 657 -21.54 -4.60 -20.64
N ILE A 658 -21.03 -4.87 -19.42
CA ILE A 658 -20.23 -6.05 -19.08
C ILE A 658 -21.04 -7.34 -19.37
N PRO A 659 -20.68 -8.14 -20.39
CA PRO A 659 -21.48 -9.29 -20.78
C PRO A 659 -21.54 -10.38 -19.71
N MET A 660 -22.64 -11.13 -19.68
CA MET A 660 -22.71 -12.36 -18.89
C MET A 660 -21.91 -13.47 -19.58
N PRO A 661 -21.01 -14.16 -18.86
CA PRO A 661 -20.49 -15.44 -19.34
C PRO A 661 -21.65 -16.41 -19.49
N ARG A 662 -21.94 -16.85 -20.72
CA ARG A 662 -22.81 -18.00 -20.94
C ARG A 662 -22.10 -19.24 -20.41
N LEU A 663 -22.46 -19.67 -19.20
CA LEU A 663 -22.22 -21.04 -18.78
C LEU A 663 -22.86 -21.95 -19.84
N ARG A 664 -22.04 -22.73 -20.55
CA ARG A 664 -22.58 -23.84 -21.33
C ARG A 664 -23.17 -24.82 -20.32
N LEU A 665 -24.48 -25.01 -20.40
CA LEU A 665 -25.07 -26.28 -20.01
C LEU A 665 -24.59 -27.25 -21.09
N ASP A 666 -23.50 -27.95 -20.79
CA ASP A 666 -23.00 -29.00 -21.68
C ASP A 666 -24.04 -30.13 -21.77
N ALA A 667 -24.05 -30.81 -22.91
CA ALA A 667 -25.15 -31.69 -23.32
C ALA A 667 -25.36 -32.89 -22.38
N GLU A 668 -26.61 -33.36 -22.35
CA GLU A 668 -27.02 -34.65 -21.77
C GLU A 668 -26.03 -35.77 -22.18
N PRO A 669 -25.39 -36.47 -21.22
CA PRO A 669 -24.57 -37.62 -21.53
C PRO A 669 -25.45 -38.86 -21.80
N GLU A 670 -25.21 -39.55 -22.91
CA GLU A 670 -25.88 -40.82 -23.21
C GLU A 670 -25.65 -41.85 -22.11
N THR A 671 -26.73 -42.52 -21.70
CA THR A 671 -26.70 -43.50 -20.61
C THR A 671 -26.08 -44.83 -21.04
N SER A 672 -24.91 -45.16 -20.50
CA SER A 672 -24.51 -46.54 -20.25
C SER A 672 -23.76 -46.61 -18.91
N GLY A 673 -24.11 -47.57 -18.06
CA GLY A 673 -23.74 -47.54 -16.65
C GLY A 673 -22.48 -48.34 -16.32
N GLU A 674 -21.82 -47.97 -15.23
CA GLU A 674 -21.75 -48.82 -14.04
C GLU A 674 -21.32 -48.00 -12.81
N ALA A 675 -21.84 -48.37 -11.62
CA ALA A 675 -21.75 -47.53 -10.43
C ALA A 675 -20.61 -47.93 -9.48
N ARG A 676 -19.80 -46.96 -9.03
CA ARG A 676 -19.05 -47.03 -7.75
C ARG A 676 -19.10 -45.68 -7.02
N ARG A 677 -19.36 -45.72 -5.71
CA ARG A 677 -19.65 -44.55 -4.86
C ARG A 677 -18.41 -43.97 -4.17
N ALA A 678 -18.28 -42.65 -4.24
CA ALA A 678 -17.77 -41.72 -3.22
C ALA A 678 -18.25 -40.32 -3.66
N GLY A 679 -18.65 -39.35 -2.82
CA GLY A 679 -18.61 -39.22 -1.37
C GLY A 679 -18.73 -37.72 -1.04
N ASP A 680 -19.96 -37.20 -1.08
CA ASP A 680 -20.43 -35.83 -0.80
C ASP A 680 -19.48 -34.63 -0.97
N THR A 681 -19.66 -33.89 -2.06
CA THR A 681 -19.42 -32.44 -2.13
C THR A 681 -20.74 -31.69 -2.18
N THR A 682 -21.01 -30.84 -1.19
CA THR A 682 -22.26 -30.08 -1.09
C THR A 682 -22.32 -28.93 -2.11
N ASN A 683 -23.24 -29.06 -3.08
CA ASN A 683 -23.61 -27.97 -3.98
C ASN A 683 -24.35 -26.87 -3.20
N LEU A 684 -23.74 -25.68 -3.05
CA LEU A 684 -24.47 -24.47 -2.67
C LEU A 684 -25.25 -23.95 -3.88
N ALA A 685 -26.57 -24.17 -3.86
CA ALA A 685 -27.48 -23.70 -4.88
C ALA A 685 -27.52 -22.16 -4.94
N TYR A 686 -27.43 -21.61 -6.16
CA TYR A 686 -27.61 -20.18 -6.41
C TYR A 686 -29.03 -19.73 -6.02
N LYS A 687 -29.14 -18.85 -5.02
CA LYS A 687 -30.36 -18.07 -4.80
C LYS A 687 -30.32 -16.88 -5.77
N ARG A 688 -31.25 -16.82 -6.74
CA ARG A 688 -31.45 -15.64 -7.59
C ARG A 688 -31.92 -14.48 -6.71
N CYS A 689 -31.26 -13.33 -6.79
CA CYS A 689 -31.82 -12.05 -6.36
C CYS A 689 -32.85 -11.61 -7.41
N SER A 690 -34.07 -11.29 -7.01
CA SER A 690 -35.03 -10.60 -7.90
C SER A 690 -34.71 -9.11 -7.92
N THR A 691 -35.11 -8.43 -9.00
CA THR A 691 -34.99 -6.97 -9.13
C THR A 691 -35.89 -6.19 -8.16
N GLU A 692 -36.86 -6.86 -7.53
CA GLU A 692 -37.85 -6.25 -6.64
C GLU A 692 -37.26 -5.91 -5.26
N ASP A 693 -36.31 -6.72 -4.74
CA ASP A 693 -35.66 -6.49 -3.44
C ASP A 693 -34.78 -5.22 -3.39
N LEU A 694 -34.46 -4.62 -4.55
CA LEU A 694 -33.61 -3.43 -4.67
C LEU A 694 -34.39 -2.12 -4.88
N ILE A 695 -35.70 -2.17 -5.17
CA ILE A 695 -36.50 -0.97 -5.49
C ILE A 695 -36.89 -0.17 -4.23
N ASN A 696 -36.87 -0.80 -3.05
CA ASN A 696 -37.17 -0.16 -1.76
C ASN A 696 -36.00 0.69 -1.19
N ILE A 697 -35.05 1.14 -2.00
CA ILE A 697 -33.86 1.91 -1.57
C ILE A 697 -34.06 3.44 -1.73
N THR A 698 -35.27 3.89 -2.08
CA THR A 698 -35.63 5.31 -2.07
C THR A 698 -36.79 5.56 -1.11
N VAL A 699 -36.60 6.49 -0.17
CA VAL A 699 -37.52 6.89 0.92
C VAL A 699 -37.62 5.90 2.10
N GLN A 700 -36.63 5.95 2.99
CA GLN A 700 -36.83 6.24 4.42
C GLN A 700 -35.53 6.69 5.09
#